data_AF-A0A8H7BJV3-F1
#
_entry.id   AF-A0A8H7BJV3-F1
#
_cell.length_a   1.000
_cell.length_b   1.000
_cell.length_c   1.000
_cell.angle_alpha   90.00
_cell.angle_beta   90.00
_cell.angle_gamma   90.00
#
_symmetry.space_group_name_H-M   'P 1'
#
loop_
_entity.id
_entity.type
_entity.pdbx_description
1 polymer ?
#
loop_
_entity_poly.entity_id
_entity_poly.type
_entity_poly.pdbx_seq_one_letter_code
_entity_poly.pdbx_strand_id
1 'polypeptide(L)'
;MASENKKALVFSVLEFLKKSCEDGTISQDDQEGIEVAMQCIGEAFGVDPTDKAQQEAYSTKPANLLSIFEVYLKTKSKSKAQSAPVELSEEDKAKAEELKAAGNRKVAERNYPEAIKLYTEAITINGTQAVYYANRAAAYSQQGDHQKAVDDAKKAIEIDPNYVKSYSRMGHALFCQSKYQEAVDAYEKGLQLDPENNTIKSALATARSKLESSSIERSMPQESAGGAGGMPDLSSILSNPAMMGMAQQMMQSGAFEGLMNNPNIARMAQQMMSGGGGGLAEMMRNPEMMEIYAKSFHDPGSGGPLNLPFQRPIEACRQFTSHVINEVIDKVASKMANLDLARLFTNAFPNTLDTTIQKTTCLNGTSCNPLSFIITGDINAMWLRDSANQLLPYLNYIKQDMGLKRLFLGAIYMQAHFINIDPYANAFNEPDSLSQLAGTVTKRNVPLKPGVYERKWEIDSLASFLGLSYQYWHTTGDNSFAQSSVWIQAVENIIHTLQKEQQPTFDPVTGKPLNTDYVFSQTADRPTETQFLDGRGNPVKSTGMVKSLFRPSDDATLFTFFVPGNAMMSVELAHLAELLEQKKPDLAAVAKQMSADIRKAIYDHAVIDHPQFGKLFAYEVDGYGSYLIMDDANVPSLLSLSMIGFLDQNDTIYQNTRRLVFSKANPYYFSGPRASGIGGPHIISSSNDTEIREALDIILNSTDNTGLIHESVNVYNEDNGINMNPEWLDISITYVLDNAKYTRSWFAWANGLFGQAILKLAQERPHLIFKQ
;
A
#
# COMPACT_ATOMS: atom_id res chain seq x y z
N MET A 1 39.28 -20.71 -33.14
CA MET A 1 40.64 -20.15 -33.05
C MET A 1 40.56 -18.64 -32.93
N ALA A 2 41.40 -18.02 -32.10
CA ALA A 2 41.46 -16.56 -31.97
C ALA A 2 41.88 -15.91 -33.30
N SER A 3 41.29 -14.76 -33.63
CA SER A 3 41.67 -13.99 -34.84
C SER A 3 43.10 -13.47 -34.73
N GLU A 4 43.75 -13.24 -35.87
CA GLU A 4 45.15 -12.77 -35.93
C GLU A 4 45.39 -11.48 -35.10
N ASN A 5 44.46 -10.52 -35.13
CA ASN A 5 44.55 -9.31 -34.29
C ASN A 5 44.47 -9.60 -32.78
N LYS A 6 43.75 -10.65 -32.38
CA LYS A 6 43.66 -11.07 -30.98
C LYS A 6 44.94 -11.79 -30.55
N LYS A 7 45.53 -12.59 -31.44
CA LYS A 7 46.83 -13.23 -31.20
C LYS A 7 47.95 -12.18 -31.08
N ALA A 8 47.96 -11.16 -31.93
CA ALA A 8 48.89 -10.04 -31.84
C ALA A 8 48.75 -9.26 -30.52
N LEU A 9 47.52 -8.98 -30.07
CA LEU A 9 47.30 -8.34 -28.78
C LEU A 9 47.78 -9.21 -27.61
N VAL A 10 47.46 -10.51 -27.62
CA VAL A 10 47.92 -11.46 -26.60
C VAL A 10 49.45 -11.54 -26.59
N PHE A 11 50.08 -11.56 -27.76
CA PHE A 11 51.53 -11.52 -27.90
C PHE A 11 52.13 -10.27 -27.23
N SER A 12 51.55 -9.09 -27.45
CA SER A 12 51.99 -7.85 -26.80
C SER A 12 51.76 -7.83 -25.27
N VAL A 13 50.72 -8.51 -24.78
CA VAL A 13 50.48 -8.68 -23.33
C VAL A 13 51.55 -9.59 -22.72
N LEU A 14 51.88 -10.70 -23.38
CA LEU A 14 52.93 -11.62 -22.92
C LEU A 14 54.32 -10.97 -22.93
N GLU A 15 54.67 -10.19 -23.97
CA GLU A 15 55.91 -9.40 -23.97
C GLU A 15 55.95 -8.35 -22.84
N PHE A 16 54.82 -7.70 -22.53
CA PHE A 16 54.73 -6.73 -21.45
C PHE A 16 54.93 -7.38 -20.07
N LEU A 17 54.24 -8.50 -19.80
CA LEU A 17 54.37 -9.23 -18.54
C LEU A 17 55.79 -9.77 -18.35
N LYS A 18 56.39 -10.34 -19.41
CA LYS A 18 57.78 -10.80 -19.39
C LYS A 18 58.73 -9.67 -18.99
N LYS A 19 58.60 -8.52 -19.66
CA LYS A 19 59.44 -7.36 -19.38
C LYS A 19 59.22 -6.80 -17.97
N SER A 20 57.99 -6.86 -17.46
CA SER A 20 57.64 -6.42 -16.11
C SER A 20 58.25 -7.31 -15.01
N CYS A 21 58.46 -8.59 -15.31
CA CYS A 21 59.25 -9.49 -14.45
C CYS A 21 60.76 -9.18 -14.54
N GLU A 22 61.27 -8.81 -15.71
CA GLU A 22 62.70 -8.51 -15.95
C GLU A 22 63.14 -7.13 -15.42
N ASP A 23 62.27 -6.11 -15.47
CA ASP A 23 62.59 -4.73 -15.10
C ASP A 23 62.27 -4.37 -13.63
N GLY A 24 61.82 -5.35 -12.85
CA GLY A 24 61.54 -5.20 -11.42
C GLY A 24 60.23 -4.50 -11.09
N THR A 25 59.34 -4.33 -12.07
CA THR A 25 57.97 -3.82 -11.84
C THR A 25 57.14 -4.79 -10.99
N ILE A 26 57.43 -6.08 -11.07
CA ILE A 26 56.78 -7.15 -10.29
C ILE A 26 57.73 -7.65 -9.21
N SER A 27 57.21 -7.85 -8.00
CA SER A 27 57.97 -8.33 -6.84
C SER A 27 58.48 -9.77 -7.06
N GLN A 28 59.61 -10.15 -6.46
CA GLN A 28 60.18 -11.50 -6.62
C GLN A 28 59.22 -12.61 -6.17
N ASP A 29 58.42 -12.37 -5.13
CA ASP A 29 57.46 -13.34 -4.61
C ASP A 29 56.30 -13.60 -5.59
N ASP A 30 56.02 -12.66 -6.51
CA ASP A 30 54.93 -12.74 -7.47
C ASP A 30 55.38 -13.21 -8.88
N GLN A 31 56.69 -13.30 -9.14
CA GLN A 31 57.23 -13.64 -10.47
C GLN A 31 56.81 -15.03 -10.93
N GLU A 32 56.91 -16.04 -10.06
CA GLU A 32 56.51 -17.42 -10.38
C GLU A 32 55.03 -17.50 -10.78
N GLY A 33 54.16 -16.76 -10.07
CA GLY A 33 52.73 -16.71 -10.38
C GLY A 33 52.43 -16.06 -11.73
N ILE A 34 53.19 -15.03 -12.10
CA ILE A 34 53.05 -14.34 -13.38
C ILE A 34 53.59 -15.18 -14.54
N GLU A 35 54.68 -15.92 -14.36
CA GLU A 35 55.19 -16.85 -15.37
C GLU A 35 54.19 -17.98 -15.68
N VAL A 36 53.55 -18.54 -14.64
CA VAL A 36 52.46 -19.52 -14.82
C VAL A 36 51.28 -18.90 -15.58
N ALA A 37 50.88 -17.68 -15.23
CA ALA A 37 49.80 -16.98 -15.92
C ALA A 37 50.13 -16.72 -17.39
N MET A 38 51.37 -16.33 -17.71
CA MET A 38 51.83 -16.14 -19.09
C MET A 38 51.75 -17.43 -19.89
N GLN A 39 52.13 -18.57 -19.31
CA GLN A 39 52.02 -19.87 -19.98
C GLN A 39 50.55 -20.24 -20.26
N CYS A 40 49.66 -20.10 -19.27
CA CYS A 40 48.24 -20.36 -19.46
C CYS A 40 47.61 -19.47 -20.53
N ILE A 41 47.98 -18.18 -20.57
CA ILE A 41 47.50 -17.23 -21.58
C ILE A 41 48.03 -17.60 -22.97
N GLY A 42 49.32 -17.94 -23.08
CA GLY A 42 49.92 -18.37 -24.35
C GLY A 42 49.24 -19.62 -24.91
N GLU A 43 49.05 -20.64 -24.09
CA GLU A 43 48.39 -21.90 -24.47
C GLU A 43 46.93 -21.68 -24.89
N ALA A 44 46.17 -20.89 -24.13
CA ALA A 44 44.75 -20.64 -24.42
C ALA A 44 44.51 -19.95 -25.78
N PHE A 45 45.48 -19.15 -26.24
CA PHE A 45 45.38 -18.38 -27.49
C PHE A 45 46.26 -18.92 -28.62
N GLY A 46 47.07 -19.95 -28.35
CA GLY A 46 48.03 -20.51 -29.29
C GLY A 46 49.13 -19.51 -29.67
N VAL A 47 49.58 -18.71 -28.70
CA VAL A 47 50.58 -17.65 -28.87
C VAL A 47 51.81 -17.99 -28.04
N ASP A 48 52.96 -18.12 -28.70
CA ASP A 48 54.25 -18.35 -28.05
C ASP A 48 55.20 -17.18 -28.37
N PRO A 49 55.54 -16.33 -27.38
CA PRO A 49 56.42 -15.20 -27.58
C PRO A 49 57.88 -15.59 -27.83
N THR A 50 58.25 -16.87 -27.70
CA THR A 50 59.59 -17.40 -27.99
C THR A 50 59.72 -17.98 -29.40
N ASP A 51 58.59 -18.23 -30.08
CA ASP A 51 58.55 -18.71 -31.46
C ASP A 51 58.91 -17.58 -32.43
N LYS A 52 59.94 -17.79 -33.26
CA LYS A 52 60.44 -16.78 -34.21
C LYS A 52 59.44 -16.41 -35.30
N ALA A 53 58.64 -17.36 -35.78
CA ALA A 53 57.64 -17.10 -36.81
C ALA A 53 56.49 -16.26 -36.24
N GLN A 54 56.12 -16.50 -34.99
CA GLN A 54 55.10 -15.70 -34.30
C GLN A 54 55.65 -14.33 -33.87
N GLN A 55 56.92 -14.23 -33.48
CA GLN A 55 57.59 -12.94 -33.28
C GLN A 55 57.53 -12.08 -34.55
N GLU A 56 57.78 -12.64 -35.72
CA GLU A 56 57.70 -11.90 -36.97
C GLU A 56 56.25 -11.54 -37.36
N ALA A 57 55.29 -12.42 -37.09
CA ALA A 57 53.88 -12.22 -37.43
C ALA A 57 53.11 -11.28 -36.47
N TYR A 58 53.45 -11.27 -35.18
CA TYR A 58 52.63 -10.67 -34.12
C TYR A 58 53.33 -9.55 -33.33
N SER A 59 54.65 -9.37 -33.50
CA SER A 59 55.37 -8.27 -32.86
C SER A 59 54.86 -6.92 -33.36
N THR A 60 54.63 -6.00 -32.43
CA THR A 60 54.19 -4.63 -32.73
C THR A 60 55.34 -3.62 -32.79
N LYS A 61 56.59 -4.09 -32.76
CA LYS A 61 57.79 -3.23 -32.73
C LYS A 61 57.85 -2.31 -33.96
N PRO A 62 58.27 -1.03 -33.80
CA PRO A 62 58.95 -0.46 -32.63
C PRO A 62 58.02 -0.05 -31.46
N ALA A 63 56.70 -0.19 -31.61
CA ALA A 63 55.75 0.08 -30.54
C ALA A 63 55.58 -1.15 -29.62
N ASN A 64 55.36 -0.92 -28.33
CA ASN A 64 55.02 -1.97 -27.37
C ASN A 64 53.69 -1.62 -26.72
N LEU A 65 53.06 -2.59 -26.04
CA LEU A 65 51.72 -2.39 -25.47
C LEU A 65 51.64 -1.15 -24.58
N LEU A 66 52.68 -0.90 -23.79
CA LEU A 66 52.76 0.26 -22.91
C LEU A 66 52.85 1.57 -23.71
N SER A 67 53.67 1.65 -24.76
CA SER A 67 53.76 2.86 -25.58
C SER A 67 52.50 3.13 -26.40
N ILE A 68 51.81 2.08 -26.87
CA ILE A 68 50.50 2.20 -27.53
C ILE A 68 49.46 2.70 -26.53
N PHE A 69 49.47 2.16 -25.31
CA PHE A 69 48.57 2.58 -24.24
C PHE A 69 48.83 4.02 -23.81
N GLU A 70 50.10 4.43 -23.69
CA GLU A 70 50.48 5.81 -23.41
C GLU A 70 50.09 6.77 -24.54
N VAL A 71 50.22 6.36 -25.81
CA VAL A 71 49.71 7.14 -26.94
C VAL A 71 48.20 7.25 -26.84
N TYR A 72 47.47 6.17 -26.55
CA TYR A 72 46.04 6.24 -26.31
C TYR A 72 45.69 7.20 -25.17
N LEU A 73 46.42 7.16 -24.04
CA LEU A 73 46.23 8.10 -22.93
C LEU A 73 46.55 9.55 -23.32
N LYS A 74 47.59 9.76 -24.16
CA LYS A 74 47.94 11.08 -24.71
C LYS A 74 46.96 11.57 -25.76
N THR A 75 46.33 10.69 -26.53
CA THR A 75 45.28 11.05 -27.49
C THR A 75 43.96 11.30 -26.77
N LYS A 76 43.69 10.57 -25.69
CA LYS A 76 42.59 10.83 -24.74
C LYS A 76 42.78 12.15 -23.99
N SER A 77 44.01 12.58 -23.73
CA SER A 77 44.30 13.88 -23.14
C SER A 77 44.38 15.02 -24.18
N LYS A 78 44.82 14.74 -25.41
CA LYS A 78 44.80 15.70 -26.54
C LYS A 78 43.43 15.91 -27.16
N SER A 79 42.50 14.95 -27.08
CA SER A 79 41.09 15.20 -27.39
C SER A 79 40.42 16.15 -26.39
N LYS A 80 41.13 16.54 -25.31
CA LYS A 80 40.77 17.58 -24.35
C LYS A 80 41.53 18.92 -24.54
N ALA A 81 42.42 19.08 -25.52
CA ALA A 81 43.16 20.34 -25.70
C ALA A 81 43.39 20.71 -27.17
N GLN A 82 42.76 21.82 -27.58
CA GLN A 82 42.82 22.56 -28.86
C GLN A 82 41.85 22.14 -29.98
N SER A 83 40.66 22.72 -29.96
CA SER A 83 40.25 23.62 -31.07
C SER A 83 39.55 24.85 -30.46
N ALA A 84 39.93 26.03 -30.96
CA ALA A 84 39.33 27.31 -30.62
C ALA A 84 37.86 27.36 -31.11
N PRO A 85 37.02 28.26 -30.58
CA PRO A 85 35.57 28.16 -30.71
C PRO A 85 35.16 28.42 -32.16
N VAL A 86 34.57 27.41 -32.80
CA VAL A 86 33.57 27.68 -33.83
C VAL A 86 32.35 28.17 -33.05
N GLU A 87 32.02 29.45 -33.18
CA GLU A 87 30.75 29.97 -32.67
C GLU A 87 29.62 29.18 -33.34
N LEU A 88 28.95 28.33 -32.55
CA LEU A 88 27.72 27.64 -32.97
C LEU A 88 26.74 28.70 -33.47
N SER A 89 26.18 28.50 -34.67
CA SER A 89 25.18 29.40 -35.22
C SER A 89 23.97 29.46 -34.27
N GLU A 90 23.28 30.60 -34.24
CA GLU A 90 22.05 30.73 -33.42
C GLU A 90 20.99 29.69 -33.83
N GLU A 91 20.99 29.25 -35.09
CA GLU A 91 20.11 28.20 -35.61
C GLU A 91 20.45 26.82 -35.01
N ASP A 92 21.74 26.46 -34.93
CA ASP A 92 22.17 25.19 -34.31
C ASP A 92 21.93 25.19 -32.79
N LYS A 93 22.09 26.33 -32.12
CA LYS A 93 21.74 26.48 -30.69
C LYS A 93 20.24 26.29 -30.46
N ALA A 94 19.40 26.92 -31.29
CA ALA A 94 17.95 26.77 -31.20
C ALA A 94 17.51 25.32 -31.45
N LYS A 95 18.13 24.65 -32.44
CA LYS A 95 17.86 23.23 -32.74
C LYS A 95 18.27 22.29 -31.60
N ALA A 96 19.42 22.51 -30.97
CA ALA A 96 19.83 21.73 -29.80
C ALA A 96 18.87 21.91 -28.61
N GLU A 97 18.39 23.14 -28.39
CA GLU A 97 17.39 23.44 -27.36
C GLU A 97 16.02 22.80 -27.65
N GLU A 98 15.60 22.76 -28.92
CA GLU A 98 14.38 22.08 -29.35
C GLU A 98 14.47 20.56 -29.11
N LEU A 99 15.60 19.95 -29.45
CA LEU A 99 15.86 18.52 -29.20
C LEU A 99 15.87 18.20 -27.70
N LYS A 100 16.48 19.07 -26.86
CA LYS A 100 16.38 18.94 -25.40
C LYS A 100 14.92 19.03 -24.94
N ALA A 101 14.14 20.00 -25.44
CA ALA A 101 12.73 20.13 -25.08
C ALA A 101 11.90 18.91 -25.51
N ALA A 102 12.18 18.34 -26.69
CA ALA A 102 11.59 17.10 -27.16
C ALA A 102 11.99 15.92 -26.27
N GLY A 103 13.26 15.82 -25.88
CA GLY A 103 13.74 14.84 -24.90
C GLY A 103 13.00 14.96 -23.57
N ASN A 104 12.80 16.17 -23.05
CA ASN A 104 12.04 16.41 -21.83
C ASN A 104 10.58 15.93 -21.96
N ARG A 105 9.93 16.15 -23.11
CA ARG A 105 8.57 15.62 -23.38
C ARG A 105 8.56 14.09 -23.37
N LYS A 106 9.56 13.45 -23.98
CA LYS A 106 9.69 11.98 -23.94
C LYS A 106 9.95 11.42 -22.54
N VAL A 107 10.67 12.15 -21.69
CA VAL A 107 10.79 11.81 -20.25
C VAL A 107 9.43 11.91 -19.56
N ALA A 108 8.63 12.95 -19.84
CA ALA A 108 7.28 13.09 -19.28
C ALA A 108 6.32 11.97 -19.75
N GLU A 109 6.48 11.50 -20.99
CA GLU A 109 5.78 10.33 -21.55
C GLU A 109 6.33 8.98 -21.03
N ARG A 110 7.36 8.98 -20.18
CA ARG A 110 8.13 7.79 -19.73
C ARG A 110 8.78 6.98 -20.86
N ASN A 111 8.95 7.56 -22.05
CA ASN A 111 9.71 6.98 -23.14
C ASN A 111 11.20 7.35 -23.03
N TYR A 112 11.89 6.71 -22.10
CA TYR A 112 13.30 6.97 -21.82
C TYR A 112 14.26 6.64 -22.99
N PRO A 113 14.05 5.57 -23.80
CA PRO A 113 14.92 5.30 -24.95
C PRO A 113 14.93 6.45 -25.97
N GLU A 114 13.75 6.97 -26.32
CA GLU A 114 13.67 8.09 -27.27
C GLU A 114 14.17 9.39 -26.64
N ALA A 115 13.93 9.62 -25.35
CA ALA A 115 14.49 10.76 -24.64
C ALA A 115 16.03 10.77 -24.68
N ILE A 116 16.67 9.61 -24.43
CA ILE A 116 18.13 9.46 -24.48
C ILE A 116 18.66 9.76 -25.88
N LYS A 117 17.98 9.27 -26.92
CA LYS A 117 18.34 9.55 -28.31
C LYS A 117 18.26 11.05 -28.60
N LEU A 118 17.18 11.72 -28.23
CA LEU A 118 16.99 13.16 -28.44
C LEU A 118 18.02 14.01 -27.67
N TYR A 119 18.35 13.66 -26.42
CA TYR A 119 19.44 14.33 -25.70
C TYR A 119 20.80 14.06 -26.33
N THR A 120 21.01 12.86 -26.88
CA THR A 120 22.26 12.51 -27.58
C THR A 120 22.42 13.34 -28.85
N GLU A 121 21.35 13.53 -29.62
CA GLU A 121 21.35 14.41 -30.79
C GLU A 121 21.60 15.87 -30.39
N ALA A 122 20.97 16.35 -29.31
CA ALA A 122 21.22 17.70 -28.77
C ALA A 122 22.70 17.89 -28.35
N ILE A 123 23.30 16.87 -27.73
CA ILE A 123 24.72 16.85 -27.34
C ILE A 123 25.64 16.84 -28.56
N THR A 124 25.28 16.15 -29.64
CA THR A 124 26.06 16.15 -30.90
C THR A 124 26.10 17.54 -31.53
N ILE A 125 25.00 18.30 -31.45
CA ILE A 125 24.92 19.67 -31.99
C ILE A 125 25.62 20.66 -31.06
N ASN A 126 25.32 20.61 -29.76
CA ASN A 126 25.89 21.51 -28.76
C ASN A 126 26.28 20.74 -27.49
N GLY A 127 27.50 20.18 -27.52
CA GLY A 127 28.06 19.39 -26.43
C GLY A 127 28.62 20.19 -25.26
N THR A 128 28.48 21.52 -25.26
CA THR A 128 29.01 22.38 -24.17
C THR A 128 27.96 22.75 -23.13
N GLN A 129 26.75 22.15 -23.19
CA GLN A 129 25.67 22.43 -22.24
C GLN A 129 25.55 21.31 -21.19
N ALA A 130 25.85 21.63 -19.92
CA ALA A 130 25.77 20.67 -18.80
C ALA A 130 24.36 20.10 -18.60
N VAL A 131 23.33 20.89 -18.91
CA VAL A 131 21.90 20.50 -18.83
C VAL A 131 21.60 19.25 -19.65
N TYR A 132 22.16 19.10 -20.86
CA TYR A 132 21.80 17.99 -21.74
C TYR A 132 22.31 16.66 -21.18
N TYR A 133 23.54 16.65 -20.70
CA TYR A 133 24.15 15.50 -20.03
C TYR A 133 23.43 15.17 -18.72
N ALA A 134 23.07 16.16 -17.90
CA ALA A 134 22.33 15.91 -16.65
C ALA A 134 20.91 15.35 -16.89
N ASN A 135 20.23 15.80 -17.94
CA ASN A 135 18.91 15.29 -18.31
C ASN A 135 19.00 13.87 -18.89
N ARG A 136 20.03 13.57 -19.69
CA ARG A 136 20.29 12.22 -20.18
C ARG A 136 20.73 11.27 -19.06
N ALA A 137 21.51 11.74 -18.09
CA ALA A 137 21.82 11.00 -16.87
C ALA A 137 20.57 10.61 -16.07
N ALA A 138 19.60 11.53 -15.96
CA ALA A 138 18.32 11.23 -15.34
C ALA A 138 17.57 10.13 -16.09
N ALA A 139 17.52 10.20 -17.44
CA ALA A 139 16.86 9.20 -18.26
C ALA A 139 17.54 7.81 -18.19
N TYR A 140 18.88 7.75 -18.19
CA TYR A 140 19.62 6.50 -17.98
C TYR A 140 19.36 5.90 -16.59
N SER A 141 19.26 6.74 -15.55
CA SER A 141 18.94 6.28 -14.20
C SER A 141 17.55 5.64 -14.13
N GLN A 142 16.56 6.20 -14.83
CA GLN A 142 15.20 5.65 -14.91
C GLN A 142 15.13 4.32 -15.70
N GLN A 143 16.10 4.03 -16.56
CA GLN A 143 16.21 2.74 -17.26
C GLN A 143 16.99 1.68 -16.47
N GLY A 144 17.52 2.00 -15.29
CA GLY A 144 18.42 1.12 -14.54
C GLY A 144 19.88 1.13 -15.02
N ASP A 145 20.21 1.94 -16.03
CA ASP A 145 21.55 2.07 -16.62
C ASP A 145 22.42 3.03 -15.79
N HIS A 146 22.56 2.74 -14.49
CA HIS A 146 23.15 3.66 -13.51
C HIS A 146 24.60 4.03 -13.79
N GLN A 147 25.38 3.15 -14.45
CA GLN A 147 26.77 3.48 -14.80
C GLN A 147 26.86 4.59 -15.84
N LYS A 148 26.01 4.55 -16.88
CA LYS A 148 25.94 5.62 -17.89
C LYS A 148 25.42 6.93 -17.27
N ALA A 149 24.50 6.83 -16.31
CA ALA A 149 24.03 7.99 -15.56
C ALA A 149 25.15 8.66 -14.75
N VAL A 150 26.03 7.90 -14.11
CA VAL A 150 27.22 8.43 -13.42
C VAL A 150 28.17 9.10 -14.41
N ASP A 151 28.42 8.48 -15.56
CA ASP A 151 29.34 9.02 -16.57
C ASP A 151 28.82 10.35 -17.17
N ASP A 152 27.53 10.43 -17.49
CA ASP A 152 26.91 11.66 -17.98
C ASP A 152 26.84 12.74 -16.90
N ALA A 153 26.58 12.39 -15.64
CA ALA A 153 26.59 13.36 -14.54
C ALA A 153 27.99 13.91 -14.28
N LYS A 154 29.04 13.07 -14.36
CA LYS A 154 30.44 13.51 -14.33
C LYS A 154 30.74 14.44 -15.50
N LYS A 155 30.25 14.12 -16.70
CA LYS A 155 30.47 14.96 -17.87
C LYS A 155 29.79 16.33 -17.75
N ALA A 156 28.58 16.37 -17.18
CA ALA A 156 27.90 17.61 -16.87
C ALA A 156 28.68 18.48 -15.86
N ILE A 157 29.29 17.86 -14.83
CA ILE A 157 30.16 18.53 -13.85
C ILE A 157 31.45 19.05 -14.50
N GLU A 158 32.04 18.30 -15.44
CA GLU A 158 33.22 18.78 -16.19
C GLU A 158 32.91 20.05 -17.01
N ILE A 159 31.68 20.18 -17.51
CA ILE A 159 31.24 21.30 -18.34
C ILE A 159 30.86 22.51 -17.48
N ASP A 160 30.05 22.30 -16.45
CA ASP A 160 29.65 23.32 -15.48
C ASP A 160 29.76 22.76 -14.05
N PRO A 161 30.88 23.04 -13.35
CA PRO A 161 31.08 22.62 -11.98
C PRO A 161 30.08 23.25 -10.99
N ASN A 162 29.37 24.32 -11.35
CA ASN A 162 28.38 24.95 -10.50
C ASN A 162 26.96 24.41 -10.74
N TYR A 163 26.78 23.49 -11.70
CA TYR A 163 25.47 22.93 -12.01
C TYR A 163 25.05 21.87 -10.99
N VAL A 164 24.46 22.34 -9.89
CA VAL A 164 24.02 21.58 -8.70
C VAL A 164 23.27 20.29 -9.05
N LYS A 165 22.40 20.32 -10.08
CA LYS A 165 21.62 19.16 -10.50
C LYS A 165 22.50 17.98 -10.90
N SER A 166 23.69 18.20 -11.46
CA SER A 166 24.61 17.12 -11.84
C SER A 166 25.12 16.32 -10.64
N TYR A 167 25.39 16.99 -9.52
CA TYR A 167 25.79 16.34 -8.27
C TYR A 167 24.65 15.49 -7.69
N SER A 168 23.41 16.00 -7.76
CA SER A 168 22.21 15.24 -7.40
C SER A 168 22.03 13.99 -8.28
N ARG A 169 22.19 14.11 -9.61
CA ARG A 169 22.09 12.97 -10.54
C ARG A 169 23.20 11.94 -10.32
N MET A 170 24.43 12.39 -10.07
CA MET A 170 25.57 11.52 -9.78
C MET A 170 25.37 10.75 -8.47
N GLY A 171 24.98 11.45 -7.40
CA GLY A 171 24.72 10.82 -6.10
C GLY A 171 23.59 9.78 -6.16
N HIS A 172 22.52 10.06 -6.90
CA HIS A 172 21.41 9.12 -7.06
C HIS A 172 21.85 7.85 -7.80
N ALA A 173 22.58 8.00 -8.90
CA ALA A 173 23.06 6.87 -9.67
C ALA A 173 24.08 6.02 -8.89
N LEU A 174 24.97 6.65 -8.10
CA LEU A 174 25.92 5.94 -7.22
C LEU A 174 25.22 5.21 -6.07
N PHE A 175 24.18 5.82 -5.51
CA PHE A 175 23.34 5.20 -4.48
C PHE A 175 22.65 3.93 -5.01
N CYS A 176 22.08 3.98 -6.22
CA CYS A 176 21.49 2.80 -6.87
C CYS A 176 22.52 1.71 -7.20
N GLN A 177 23.81 2.04 -7.27
CA GLN A 177 24.91 1.07 -7.40
C GLN A 177 25.43 0.56 -6.05
N SER A 178 24.80 0.91 -4.93
CA SER A 178 25.27 0.63 -3.56
C SER A 178 26.65 1.23 -3.22
N LYS A 179 27.11 2.23 -3.99
CA LYS A 179 28.36 2.97 -3.73
C LYS A 179 28.07 4.13 -2.79
N TYR A 180 27.68 3.80 -1.56
CA TYR A 180 27.10 4.77 -0.62
C TYR A 180 28.07 5.90 -0.23
N GLN A 181 29.37 5.61 -0.06
CA GLN A 181 30.36 6.66 0.23
C GLN A 181 30.51 7.63 -0.93
N GLU A 182 30.65 7.15 -2.16
CA GLU A 182 30.76 8.02 -3.34
C GLU A 182 29.48 8.84 -3.57
N ALA A 183 28.31 8.28 -3.22
CA ALA A 183 27.04 9.00 -3.27
C ALA A 183 26.99 10.13 -2.23
N VAL A 184 27.45 9.88 -1.00
CA VAL A 184 27.60 10.88 0.06
C VAL A 184 28.50 12.02 -0.42
N ASP A 185 29.70 11.72 -0.93
CA ASP A 185 30.65 12.71 -1.42
C ASP A 185 30.06 13.58 -2.55
N ALA A 186 29.28 12.95 -3.45
CA ALA A 186 28.61 13.65 -4.54
C ALA A 186 27.54 14.63 -4.02
N TYR A 187 26.72 14.20 -3.06
CA TYR A 187 25.68 15.05 -2.49
C TYR A 187 26.24 16.18 -1.62
N GLU A 188 27.29 15.93 -0.84
CA GLU A 188 27.97 16.96 -0.06
C GLU A 188 28.53 18.07 -0.94
N LYS A 189 29.17 17.72 -2.06
CA LYS A 189 29.62 18.71 -3.06
C LYS A 189 28.46 19.48 -3.67
N GLY A 190 27.32 18.83 -3.90
CA GLY A 190 26.10 19.51 -4.33
C GLY A 190 25.59 20.54 -3.32
N LEU A 191 25.64 20.22 -2.02
CA LEU A 191 25.22 21.14 -0.94
C LEU A 191 26.24 22.25 -0.66
N GLN A 192 27.51 22.07 -1.00
CA GLN A 192 28.47 23.17 -0.95
C GLN A 192 28.11 24.29 -1.95
N LEU A 193 27.50 23.92 -3.08
CA LEU A 193 27.08 24.84 -4.14
C LEU A 193 25.68 25.42 -3.91
N ASP A 194 24.77 24.61 -3.36
CA ASP A 194 23.41 25.03 -2.97
C ASP A 194 23.06 24.45 -1.59
N PRO A 195 23.44 25.17 -0.51
CA PRO A 195 23.21 24.72 0.86
C PRO A 195 21.74 24.58 1.24
N GLU A 196 20.80 25.13 0.46
CA GLU A 196 19.35 25.05 0.73
C GLU A 196 18.63 24.00 -0.13
N ASN A 197 19.39 23.18 -0.88
CA ASN A 197 18.81 22.16 -1.75
C ASN A 197 18.21 20.98 -0.96
N ASN A 198 16.92 21.06 -0.64
CA ASN A 198 16.22 20.04 0.14
C ASN A 198 16.29 18.64 -0.47
N THR A 199 16.25 18.52 -1.80
CA THR A 199 16.36 17.22 -2.49
C THR A 199 17.71 16.55 -2.23
N ILE A 200 18.81 17.31 -2.28
CA ILE A 200 20.16 16.78 -2.01
C ILE A 200 20.33 16.51 -0.51
N LYS A 201 19.78 17.36 0.38
CA LYS A 201 19.79 17.12 1.85
C LYS A 201 19.14 15.78 2.21
N SER A 202 17.93 15.51 1.69
CA SER A 202 17.23 14.25 1.93
C SER A 202 17.99 13.05 1.37
N ALA A 203 18.50 13.16 0.14
CA ALA A 203 19.24 12.08 -0.51
C ALA A 203 20.58 11.77 0.17
N LEU A 204 21.29 12.80 0.67
CA LEU A 204 22.50 12.67 1.48
C LEU A 204 22.21 11.92 2.79
N ALA A 205 21.13 12.27 3.49
CA ALA A 205 20.74 11.60 4.73
C ALA A 205 20.46 10.10 4.50
N THR A 206 19.76 9.77 3.41
CA THR A 206 19.52 8.37 3.02
C THR A 206 20.83 7.63 2.68
N ALA A 207 21.75 8.27 1.94
CA ALA A 207 23.04 7.68 1.59
C ALA A 207 23.93 7.43 2.84
N ARG A 208 23.96 8.37 3.79
CA ARG A 208 24.69 8.21 5.07
C ARG A 208 24.13 7.10 5.93
N SER A 209 22.80 7.01 6.06
CA SER A 209 22.16 5.92 6.82
C SER A 209 22.50 4.54 6.25
N LYS A 210 22.48 4.40 4.91
CA LYS A 210 22.89 3.14 4.26
C LYS A 210 24.37 2.84 4.44
N LEU A 211 25.23 3.84 4.36
CA LEU A 211 26.67 3.71 4.65
C LEU A 211 26.90 3.19 6.08
N GLU A 212 26.23 3.78 7.08
CA GLU A 212 26.32 3.39 8.50
C GLU A 212 25.83 1.96 8.74
N SER A 213 24.70 1.56 8.14
CA SER A 213 24.21 0.18 8.24
C SER A 213 25.18 -0.84 7.62
N SER A 214 25.86 -0.48 6.53
CA SER A 214 26.86 -1.34 5.87
C SER A 214 28.20 -1.44 6.63
N SER A 215 28.50 -0.48 7.50
CA SER A 215 29.64 -0.54 8.43
C SER A 215 29.31 -1.38 9.67
N ILE A 216 28.07 -1.36 10.15
CA ILE A 216 27.62 -2.17 11.31
C ILE A 216 27.63 -3.67 10.96
N GLU A 217 27.24 -4.07 9.75
CA GLU A 217 27.35 -5.46 9.28
C GLU A 217 28.79 -5.97 9.15
N ARG A 218 29.77 -5.07 9.00
CA ARG A 218 31.20 -5.40 8.89
C ARG A 218 31.93 -5.49 10.24
N SER A 219 31.32 -5.00 11.31
CA SER A 219 31.89 -4.99 12.66
C SER A 219 31.12 -5.90 13.61
N MET A 220 31.21 -7.22 13.40
CA MET A 220 30.98 -8.19 14.47
C MET A 220 32.27 -8.92 14.82
N PRO A 221 32.86 -8.60 15.99
CA PRO A 221 33.53 -9.62 16.78
C PRO A 221 32.97 -9.74 18.21
N GLN A 222 33.22 -10.91 18.78
CA GLN A 222 32.91 -11.40 20.13
C GLN A 222 33.22 -10.42 21.29
N GLU A 223 32.29 -10.38 22.25
CA GLU A 223 32.39 -10.11 23.70
C GLU A 223 33.16 -8.89 24.30
N SER A 224 32.45 -8.28 25.26
CA SER A 224 32.90 -7.69 26.56
C SER A 224 33.08 -6.16 26.72
N ALA A 225 32.25 -5.65 27.66
CA ALA A 225 32.47 -4.65 28.73
C ALA A 225 33.08 -3.26 28.46
N GLY A 226 32.41 -2.24 29.02
CA GLY A 226 33.04 -0.99 29.52
C GLY A 226 32.51 0.29 28.89
N GLY A 227 31.86 1.15 29.69
CA GLY A 227 31.22 2.39 29.23
C GLY A 227 32.11 3.63 29.23
N ALA A 228 31.61 4.71 28.62
CA ALA A 228 31.83 6.12 28.97
C ALA A 228 30.99 6.99 28.03
N GLY A 229 30.32 8.01 28.59
CA GLY A 229 29.43 8.89 27.87
C GLY A 229 30.13 9.85 26.89
N GLY A 230 29.39 10.19 25.84
CA GLY A 230 29.62 11.34 24.97
C GLY A 230 28.26 11.74 24.40
N MET A 231 27.76 12.93 24.76
CA MET A 231 26.51 13.48 24.24
C MET A 231 26.61 13.67 22.72
N PRO A 232 25.60 13.26 21.92
CA PRO A 232 25.48 13.71 20.54
C PRO A 232 24.99 15.17 20.49
N ASP A 233 25.47 15.90 19.50
CA ASP A 233 25.22 17.33 19.28
C ASP A 233 23.74 17.60 18.93
N LEU A 234 23.05 18.34 19.81
CA LEU A 234 21.65 18.78 19.69
C LEU A 234 21.37 19.60 18.40
N SER A 235 22.41 20.08 17.69
CA SER A 235 22.28 20.82 16.43
C SER A 235 21.85 19.96 15.21
N SER A 236 22.09 18.64 15.27
CA SER A 236 21.82 17.69 14.19
C SER A 236 20.35 17.22 14.09
N ILE A 237 19.58 17.38 15.18
CA ILE A 237 18.15 17.03 15.23
C ILE A 237 17.29 18.20 14.72
N LEU A 238 17.74 19.44 14.90
CA LEU A 238 17.04 20.66 14.45
C LEU A 238 17.26 21.01 12.97
N SER A 239 18.13 20.29 12.26
CA SER A 239 18.52 20.58 10.87
C SER A 239 17.87 19.66 9.84
N ASN A 240 16.95 18.78 10.25
CA ASN A 240 16.17 17.91 9.35
C ASN A 240 15.05 18.70 8.64
N PRO A 241 15.15 19.00 7.33
CA PRO A 241 14.17 19.84 6.61
C PRO A 241 12.83 19.13 6.35
N ALA A 242 12.79 17.80 6.39
CA ALA A 242 11.54 17.04 6.31
C ALA A 242 10.79 17.11 7.65
N MET A 243 11.52 17.11 8.77
CA MET A 243 10.95 17.33 10.09
C MET A 243 10.59 18.80 10.31
N MET A 244 11.36 19.76 9.78
CA MET A 244 11.04 21.19 9.78
C MET A 244 9.90 21.53 8.81
N GLY A 245 9.80 20.93 7.63
CA GLY A 245 8.67 21.10 6.72
C GLY A 245 7.39 20.51 7.29
N MET A 246 7.48 19.32 7.88
CA MET A 246 6.39 18.71 8.65
C MET A 246 6.04 19.53 9.89
N ALA A 247 7.02 20.04 10.65
CA ALA A 247 6.79 20.88 11.83
C ALA A 247 6.28 22.28 11.47
N GLN A 248 6.70 22.87 10.36
CA GLN A 248 6.29 24.19 9.88
C GLN A 248 4.89 24.12 9.26
N GLN A 249 4.55 23.02 8.59
CA GLN A 249 3.20 22.73 8.10
C GLN A 249 2.26 22.29 9.24
N MET A 250 2.76 21.55 10.24
CA MET A 250 2.02 21.26 11.49
C MET A 250 1.79 22.52 12.32
N MET A 251 2.76 23.42 12.44
CA MET A 251 2.59 24.71 13.13
C MET A 251 1.66 25.66 12.38
N GLN A 252 1.64 25.63 11.04
CA GLN A 252 0.69 26.41 10.24
C GLN A 252 -0.75 25.83 10.25
N SER A 253 -0.89 24.52 10.47
CA SER A 253 -2.19 23.83 10.51
C SER A 253 -2.90 23.87 11.88
N GLY A 254 -2.27 24.41 12.92
CA GLY A 254 -2.80 24.39 14.30
C GLY A 254 -2.75 23.02 15.00
N ALA A 255 -2.31 21.96 14.32
CA ALA A 255 -2.27 20.58 14.84
C ALA A 255 -1.20 20.34 15.92
N PHE A 256 -0.19 21.21 16.00
CA PHE A 256 0.93 21.08 16.94
C PHE A 256 0.51 21.14 18.42
N GLU A 257 -0.54 21.91 18.73
CA GLU A 257 -1.02 22.15 20.11
C GLU A 257 -1.78 20.93 20.68
N GLY A 258 -2.38 20.10 19.83
CA GLY A 258 -2.95 18.80 20.19
C GLY A 258 -1.91 17.67 20.27
N LEU A 259 -0.89 17.72 19.41
CA LEU A 259 0.20 16.73 19.32
C LEU A 259 1.07 16.68 20.61
N MET A 260 1.36 17.82 21.23
CA MET A 260 2.17 17.90 22.46
C MET A 260 1.49 17.35 23.72
N ASN A 261 0.15 17.24 23.72
CA ASN A 261 -0.61 16.67 24.83
C ASN A 261 -0.72 15.13 24.75
N ASN A 262 -0.23 14.51 23.66
CA ASN A 262 -0.25 13.06 23.47
C ASN A 262 1.01 12.41 24.11
N PRO A 263 0.85 11.54 25.12
CA PRO A 263 1.97 10.92 25.84
C PRO A 263 2.90 10.06 24.95
N ASN A 264 2.39 9.50 23.86
CA ASN A 264 3.17 8.64 22.95
C ASN A 264 4.07 9.47 22.03
N ILE A 265 3.55 10.59 21.51
CA ILE A 265 4.32 11.56 20.73
C ILE A 265 5.37 12.25 21.62
N ALA A 266 5.00 12.61 22.86
CA ALA A 266 5.94 13.15 23.83
C ALA A 266 7.06 12.15 24.14
N ARG A 267 6.75 10.85 24.34
CA ARG A 267 7.74 9.78 24.51
C ARG A 267 8.62 9.60 23.28
N MET A 268 8.06 9.68 22.07
CA MET A 268 8.79 9.56 20.81
C MET A 268 9.73 10.75 20.58
N ALA A 269 9.28 11.97 20.87
CA ALA A 269 10.11 13.16 20.88
C ALA A 269 11.23 13.06 21.93
N GLN A 270 10.93 12.47 23.09
CA GLN A 270 11.92 12.21 24.14
C GLN A 270 12.93 11.12 23.75
N GLN A 271 12.51 10.08 23.01
CA GLN A 271 13.38 9.05 22.43
C GLN A 271 14.26 9.58 21.30
N MET A 272 13.72 10.45 20.43
CA MET A 272 14.51 11.16 19.42
C MET A 272 15.52 12.11 20.09
N MET A 273 15.12 12.84 21.13
CA MET A 273 16.02 13.70 21.90
C MET A 273 17.03 12.90 22.75
N SER A 274 16.76 11.63 23.06
CA SER A 274 17.70 10.74 23.76
C SER A 274 18.56 9.89 22.82
N GLY A 275 18.54 10.13 21.50
CA GLY A 275 19.39 9.42 20.54
C GLY A 275 18.94 8.01 20.15
N GLY A 276 17.66 7.67 20.36
CA GLY A 276 17.05 6.43 19.85
C GLY A 276 16.70 6.59 18.37
N GLY A 277 17.51 6.02 17.47
CA GLY A 277 17.28 6.07 16.03
C GLY A 277 16.05 5.28 15.60
N GLY A 278 15.03 5.98 15.13
CA GLY A 278 13.98 5.43 14.27
C GLY A 278 13.93 6.24 12.98
N GLY A 279 14.19 5.59 11.83
CA GLY A 279 14.20 6.27 10.52
C GLY A 279 12.80 6.70 10.05
N LEU A 280 12.73 7.45 8.93
CA LEU A 280 11.45 7.86 8.29
C LEU A 280 10.47 6.69 8.09
N ALA A 281 10.97 5.48 7.80
CA ALA A 281 10.14 4.29 7.65
C ALA A 281 9.47 3.83 8.96
N GLU A 282 10.11 4.04 10.11
CA GLU A 282 9.54 3.73 11.43
C GLU A 282 8.54 4.80 11.86
N MET A 283 8.82 6.06 11.51
CA MET A 283 7.86 7.16 11.65
C MET A 283 6.59 6.92 10.83
N MET A 284 6.73 6.47 9.57
CA MET A 284 5.60 6.13 8.70
C MET A 284 4.90 4.81 9.06
N ARG A 285 5.40 4.05 10.04
CA ARG A 285 4.64 2.95 10.66
C ARG A 285 3.71 3.43 11.76
N ASN A 286 3.95 4.62 12.31
CA ASN A 286 3.05 5.24 13.28
C ASN A 286 1.73 5.67 12.59
N PRO A 287 0.57 5.16 13.02
CA PRO A 287 -0.72 5.49 12.42
C PRO A 287 -1.06 7.00 12.45
N GLU A 288 -0.70 7.71 13.52
CA GLU A 288 -0.96 9.16 13.64
C GLU A 288 -0.19 9.94 12.56
N MET A 289 1.04 9.51 12.25
CA MET A 289 1.85 10.12 11.19
C MET A 289 1.30 9.81 9.80
N MET A 290 0.84 8.57 9.59
CA MET A 290 0.20 8.16 8.34
C MET A 290 -1.11 8.90 8.09
N GLU A 291 -1.88 9.23 9.14
CA GLU A 291 -3.09 10.02 9.02
C GLU A 291 -2.79 11.45 8.52
N ILE A 292 -1.73 12.07 9.06
CA ILE A 292 -1.28 13.40 8.61
C ILE A 292 -0.76 13.35 7.17
N TYR A 293 -0.03 12.29 6.84
CA TYR A 293 0.41 12.05 5.47
C TYR A 293 -0.80 11.96 4.53
N ALA A 294 -1.81 11.15 4.84
CA ALA A 294 -3.00 10.98 4.00
C ALA A 294 -3.82 12.28 3.77
N LYS A 295 -3.69 13.27 4.66
CA LYS A 295 -4.32 14.60 4.52
C LYS A 295 -3.49 15.59 3.69
N SER A 296 -2.23 15.28 3.43
CA SER A 296 -1.28 16.20 2.82
C SER A 296 -1.22 16.03 1.30
N PHE A 297 -1.06 17.12 0.57
CA PHE A 297 -0.81 17.07 -0.87
C PHE A 297 0.65 16.69 -1.12
N HIS A 298 0.88 15.74 -2.03
CA HIS A 298 2.22 15.32 -2.46
C HIS A 298 2.37 15.36 -3.97
N ASP A 299 3.39 16.09 -4.42
CA ASP A 299 3.78 16.14 -5.81
C ASP A 299 4.38 14.81 -6.32
N PRO A 300 4.22 14.49 -7.63
CA PRO A 300 3.46 15.27 -8.61
C PRO A 300 1.96 14.96 -8.57
N GLY A 301 1.15 16.00 -8.76
CA GLY A 301 -0.29 15.85 -9.04
C GLY A 301 -0.57 14.98 -10.28
N SER A 302 -1.82 14.54 -10.42
CA SER A 302 -2.26 13.63 -11.50
C SER A 302 -2.16 14.23 -12.91
N GLY A 303 -2.21 15.57 -13.02
CA GLY A 303 -2.35 16.28 -14.29
C GLY A 303 -3.77 16.27 -14.89
N GLY A 304 -4.76 15.71 -14.18
CA GLY A 304 -6.19 15.81 -14.53
C GLY A 304 -6.86 17.08 -13.95
N PRO A 305 -8.16 17.32 -14.24
CA PRO A 305 -8.88 18.49 -13.73
C PRO A 305 -8.87 18.64 -12.20
N LEU A 306 -8.89 17.53 -11.45
CA LEU A 306 -8.82 17.55 -9.98
C LEU A 306 -7.37 17.58 -9.46
N ASN A 307 -6.39 17.31 -10.34
CA ASN A 307 -4.97 17.28 -10.06
C ASN A 307 -4.60 16.47 -8.80
N LEU A 308 -5.22 15.29 -8.61
CA LEU A 308 -5.09 14.51 -7.38
C LEU A 308 -3.62 14.20 -7.01
N PRO A 309 -3.22 14.29 -5.72
CA PRO A 309 -1.85 14.04 -5.29
C PRO A 309 -1.48 12.56 -5.34
N PHE A 310 -0.18 12.27 -5.31
CA PHE A 310 0.33 10.91 -5.14
C PHE A 310 0.33 10.50 -3.66
N GLN A 311 -0.46 9.50 -3.28
CA GLN A 311 -0.67 9.13 -1.86
C GLN A 311 -0.08 7.79 -1.46
N ARG A 312 0.74 7.18 -2.31
CA ARG A 312 1.49 5.99 -1.89
C ARG A 312 2.74 6.44 -1.14
N PRO A 313 3.03 5.88 0.05
CA PRO A 313 4.34 6.04 0.67
C PRO A 313 5.46 5.68 -0.31
N ILE A 314 6.60 6.34 -0.14
CA ILE A 314 7.83 5.92 -0.82
C ILE A 314 8.10 4.45 -0.54
N GLU A 315 8.72 3.75 -1.48
CA GLU A 315 8.81 2.29 -1.44
C GLU A 315 9.43 1.75 -0.14
N ALA A 316 10.45 2.43 0.40
CA ALA A 316 11.09 2.07 1.67
C ALA A 316 10.18 2.17 2.91
N CYS A 317 9.08 2.92 2.83
CA CYS A 317 8.10 3.10 3.90
C CYS A 317 6.87 2.20 3.74
N ARG A 318 6.74 1.48 2.62
CA ARG A 318 5.61 0.57 2.40
C ARG A 318 5.74 -0.65 3.31
N GLN A 319 4.65 -0.99 3.98
CA GLN A 319 4.64 -2.07 4.97
C GLN A 319 4.71 -3.47 4.35
N PHE A 320 4.16 -3.61 3.15
CA PHE A 320 4.24 -4.81 2.32
C PHE A 320 4.36 -4.41 0.86
N THR A 321 5.15 -5.14 0.08
CA THR A 321 5.29 -4.91 -1.36
C THR A 321 5.02 -6.19 -2.13
N SER A 322 4.30 -6.05 -3.24
CA SER A 322 4.07 -7.12 -4.21
C SER A 322 4.42 -6.59 -5.60
N HIS A 323 5.35 -7.26 -6.27
CA HIS A 323 5.73 -6.91 -7.64
C HIS A 323 4.54 -7.08 -8.59
N VAL A 324 3.79 -8.18 -8.44
CA VAL A 324 2.58 -8.47 -9.25
C VAL A 324 1.55 -7.34 -9.12
N ILE A 325 1.33 -6.84 -7.90
CA ILE A 325 0.39 -5.73 -7.68
C ILE A 325 0.87 -4.44 -8.33
N ASN A 326 2.17 -4.12 -8.25
CA ASN A 326 2.71 -2.95 -8.95
C ASN A 326 2.55 -3.07 -10.47
N GLU A 327 2.80 -4.25 -11.06
CA GLU A 327 2.57 -4.48 -12.49
C GLU A 327 1.10 -4.32 -12.88
N VAL A 328 0.17 -4.80 -12.05
CA VAL A 328 -1.27 -4.61 -12.26
C VAL A 328 -1.64 -3.14 -12.24
N ILE A 329 -1.11 -2.38 -11.27
CA ILE A 329 -1.31 -0.94 -11.18
C ILE A 329 -0.85 -0.25 -12.47
N ASP A 330 0.40 -0.50 -12.88
CA ASP A 330 0.96 0.12 -14.07
C ASP A 330 0.17 -0.25 -15.33
N LYS A 331 -0.21 -1.52 -15.48
CA LYS A 331 -0.96 -2.03 -16.64
C LYS A 331 -2.37 -1.43 -16.74
N VAL A 332 -3.06 -1.25 -15.62
CA VAL A 332 -4.44 -0.74 -15.60
C VAL A 332 -4.44 0.79 -15.67
N ALA A 333 -3.66 1.46 -14.81
CA ALA A 333 -3.62 2.92 -14.73
C ALA A 333 -3.13 3.56 -16.03
N SER A 334 -2.15 2.96 -16.72
CA SER A 334 -1.63 3.49 -18.01
C SER A 334 -2.65 3.53 -19.14
N LYS A 335 -3.71 2.71 -19.07
CA LYS A 335 -4.77 2.62 -20.08
C LYS A 335 -5.96 3.52 -19.79
N MET A 336 -6.07 4.04 -18.57
CA MET A 336 -7.21 4.84 -18.16
C MET A 336 -7.29 6.16 -18.93
N ALA A 337 -8.51 6.52 -19.32
CA ALA A 337 -8.78 7.78 -20.02
C ALA A 337 -8.67 8.99 -19.10
N ASN A 338 -9.22 8.89 -17.89
CA ASN A 338 -9.19 9.94 -16.88
C ASN A 338 -7.95 9.80 -15.99
N LEU A 339 -7.10 10.84 -15.98
CA LEU A 339 -5.84 10.86 -15.22
C LEU A 339 -6.06 10.94 -13.70
N ASP A 340 -7.12 11.59 -13.23
CA ASP A 340 -7.49 11.62 -11.82
C ASP A 340 -7.98 10.24 -11.37
N LEU A 341 -8.79 9.56 -12.19
CA LEU A 341 -9.19 8.18 -11.91
C LEU A 341 -8.00 7.23 -11.89
N ALA A 342 -7.05 7.39 -12.81
CA ALA A 342 -5.80 6.65 -12.82
C ALA A 342 -5.00 6.89 -11.54
N ARG A 343 -4.91 8.15 -11.08
CA ARG A 343 -4.22 8.51 -9.84
C ARG A 343 -4.92 7.91 -8.61
N LEU A 344 -6.24 8.05 -8.50
CA LEU A 344 -7.01 7.51 -7.40
C LEU A 344 -6.87 5.98 -7.33
N PHE A 345 -6.96 5.28 -8.46
CA PHE A 345 -6.70 3.84 -8.51
C PHE A 345 -5.28 3.48 -8.09
N THR A 346 -4.28 4.23 -8.58
CA THR A 346 -2.88 4.04 -8.19
C THR A 346 -2.68 4.19 -6.68
N ASN A 347 -3.35 5.15 -6.05
CA ASN A 347 -3.24 5.41 -4.62
C ASN A 347 -4.02 4.38 -3.79
N ALA A 348 -5.26 4.08 -4.17
CA ALA A 348 -6.21 3.34 -3.37
C ALA A 348 -6.02 1.83 -3.43
N PHE A 349 -5.79 1.26 -4.63
CA PHE A 349 -5.70 -0.19 -4.80
C PHE A 349 -4.62 -0.85 -3.94
N PRO A 350 -3.38 -0.34 -3.82
CA PRO A 350 -2.35 -0.93 -2.95
C PRO A 350 -2.40 -0.41 -1.50
N ASN A 351 -3.34 0.45 -1.11
CA ASN A 351 -3.27 1.19 0.15
C ASN A 351 -3.17 0.27 1.39
N THR A 352 -3.90 -0.84 1.42
CA THR A 352 -3.75 -1.87 2.47
C THR A 352 -2.32 -2.39 2.54
N LEU A 353 -1.75 -2.83 1.40
CA LEU A 353 -0.38 -3.36 1.38
C LEU A 353 0.65 -2.30 1.79
N ASP A 354 0.47 -1.08 1.29
CA ASP A 354 1.41 0.01 1.51
C ASP A 354 1.39 0.47 2.99
N THR A 355 0.25 0.39 3.70
CA THR A 355 0.05 1.16 4.95
C THR A 355 -0.51 0.40 6.16
N THR A 356 -1.13 -0.77 6.02
CA THR A 356 -1.87 -1.39 7.14
C THR A 356 -1.33 -2.72 7.66
N ILE A 357 -0.36 -3.33 6.98
CA ILE A 357 0.27 -4.59 7.41
C ILE A 357 1.37 -4.31 8.44
N GLN A 358 0.96 -4.03 9.68
CA GLN A 358 1.87 -3.63 10.76
C GLN A 358 2.89 -4.72 11.11
N LYS A 359 2.46 -5.99 11.09
CA LYS A 359 3.31 -7.11 11.51
C LYS A 359 2.97 -8.40 10.79
N THR A 360 4.00 -9.03 10.25
CA THR A 360 3.96 -10.42 9.81
C THR A 360 4.98 -11.23 10.58
N THR A 361 4.54 -12.30 11.25
CA THR A 361 5.43 -13.20 12.01
C THR A 361 5.12 -14.65 11.72
N CYS A 362 5.97 -15.56 12.18
CA CYS A 362 5.78 -17.00 12.10
C CYS A 362 5.65 -17.58 13.50
N LEU A 363 4.63 -18.41 13.74
CA LEU A 363 4.58 -19.22 14.95
C LEU A 363 5.43 -20.48 14.76
N ASN A 364 6.47 -20.60 15.59
CA ASN A 364 7.37 -21.74 15.74
C ASN A 364 8.21 -22.14 14.50
N GLY A 365 9.41 -22.65 14.78
CA GLY A 365 10.39 -23.09 13.79
C GLY A 365 9.96 -24.32 12.97
N THR A 366 10.71 -24.51 11.87
CA THR A 366 10.63 -25.53 10.79
C THR A 366 9.35 -25.64 9.94
N SER A 367 8.16 -25.27 10.43
CA SER A 367 6.95 -25.11 9.60
C SER A 367 6.18 -23.84 9.99
N CYS A 368 6.54 -22.71 9.40
CA CYS A 368 5.94 -21.41 9.73
C CYS A 368 4.43 -21.40 9.47
N ASN A 369 3.64 -21.26 10.53
CA ASN A 369 2.27 -20.74 10.44
C ASN A 369 2.36 -19.21 10.47
N PRO A 370 2.12 -18.53 9.34
CA PRO A 370 2.21 -17.08 9.32
C PRO A 370 1.10 -16.49 10.20
N LEU A 371 1.37 -15.32 10.75
CA LEU A 371 0.39 -14.43 11.35
C LEU A 371 0.56 -13.06 10.71
N SER A 372 -0.55 -12.40 10.39
CA SER A 372 -0.54 -11.06 9.81
C SER A 372 -1.52 -10.18 10.56
N PHE A 373 -1.00 -9.15 11.23
CA PHE A 373 -1.79 -8.14 11.90
C PHE A 373 -2.04 -6.98 10.93
N ILE A 374 -3.32 -6.71 10.65
CA ILE A 374 -3.73 -5.74 9.64
C ILE A 374 -4.69 -4.73 10.28
N ILE A 375 -4.27 -3.47 10.37
CA ILE A 375 -5.07 -2.41 10.98
C ILE A 375 -6.09 -1.82 9.99
N THR A 376 -7.11 -1.12 10.47
CA THR A 376 -8.13 -0.51 9.59
C THR A 376 -7.58 0.66 8.75
N GLY A 377 -6.57 1.35 9.27
CA GLY A 377 -6.06 2.63 8.78
C GLY A 377 -5.77 3.54 9.95
N ASP A 378 -6.44 4.69 9.99
CA ASP A 378 -6.37 5.67 11.09
C ASP A 378 -6.71 5.11 12.48
N ILE A 379 -7.48 4.02 12.58
CA ILE A 379 -7.71 3.30 13.83
C ILE A 379 -6.72 2.13 13.96
N ASN A 380 -5.86 2.21 14.98
CA ASN A 380 -4.80 1.24 15.26
C ASN A 380 -5.28 -0.03 15.96
N ALA A 381 -6.19 -0.77 15.31
CA ALA A 381 -6.62 -2.11 15.71
C ALA A 381 -7.09 -2.90 14.50
N MET A 382 -7.18 -4.22 14.65
CA MET A 382 -7.62 -5.14 13.59
C MET A 382 -9.08 -5.52 13.83
N TRP A 383 -9.97 -5.01 12.98
CA TRP A 383 -11.33 -5.53 12.85
C TRP A 383 -11.31 -6.81 12.03
N LEU A 384 -12.09 -7.82 12.45
CA LEU A 384 -12.24 -9.06 11.68
C LEU A 384 -12.84 -8.76 10.29
N ARG A 385 -13.86 -7.90 10.23
CA ARG A 385 -14.49 -7.40 9.00
C ARG A 385 -13.48 -6.69 8.10
N ASP A 386 -12.87 -5.62 8.59
CA ASP A 386 -12.00 -4.76 7.78
C ASP A 386 -10.81 -5.54 7.22
N SER A 387 -10.11 -6.30 8.06
CA SER A 387 -8.91 -7.02 7.63
C SER A 387 -9.21 -8.12 6.61
N ALA A 388 -10.39 -8.75 6.67
CA ALA A 388 -10.84 -9.66 5.62
C ALA A 388 -11.09 -8.91 4.30
N ASN A 389 -11.90 -7.85 4.34
CA ASN A 389 -12.30 -7.11 3.16
C ASN A 389 -11.15 -6.33 2.50
N GLN A 390 -10.19 -5.84 3.28
CA GLN A 390 -8.97 -5.19 2.81
C GLN A 390 -8.10 -6.12 1.95
N LEU A 391 -8.16 -7.43 2.17
CA LEU A 391 -7.37 -8.40 1.41
C LEU A 391 -8.05 -8.83 0.11
N LEU A 392 -9.38 -8.92 0.06
CA LEU A 392 -10.14 -9.41 -1.10
C LEU A 392 -9.76 -8.80 -2.47
N PRO A 393 -9.40 -7.50 -2.61
CA PRO A 393 -8.95 -6.94 -3.88
C PRO A 393 -7.75 -7.66 -4.49
N TYR A 394 -6.93 -8.34 -3.69
CA TYR A 394 -5.72 -9.02 -4.12
C TYR A 394 -5.91 -10.52 -4.39
N LEU A 395 -7.11 -11.05 -4.15
CA LEU A 395 -7.42 -12.49 -4.19
C LEU A 395 -6.98 -13.16 -5.51
N ASN A 396 -7.27 -12.52 -6.64
CA ASN A 396 -6.98 -13.04 -7.97
C ASN A 396 -5.47 -13.15 -8.28
N TYR A 397 -4.61 -12.53 -7.47
CA TYR A 397 -3.17 -12.48 -7.66
C TYR A 397 -2.40 -13.41 -6.71
N ILE A 398 -3.06 -14.02 -5.73
CA ILE A 398 -2.43 -14.87 -4.72
C ILE A 398 -1.60 -16.02 -5.33
N LYS A 399 -2.07 -16.62 -6.42
CA LYS A 399 -1.33 -17.72 -7.09
C LYS A 399 -0.02 -17.27 -7.73
N GLN A 400 0.12 -15.99 -8.03
CA GLN A 400 1.26 -15.41 -8.72
C GLN A 400 2.28 -14.83 -7.73
N ASP A 401 1.91 -14.65 -6.46
CA ASP A 401 2.74 -14.04 -5.43
C ASP A 401 2.68 -14.83 -4.11
N MET A 402 3.76 -15.53 -3.79
CA MET A 402 3.89 -16.31 -2.56
C MET A 402 3.84 -15.44 -1.29
N GLY A 403 4.25 -14.18 -1.37
CA GLY A 403 4.11 -13.22 -0.28
C GLY A 403 2.64 -12.94 0.01
N LEU A 404 1.84 -12.64 -1.02
CA LEU A 404 0.40 -12.46 -0.87
C LEU A 404 -0.28 -13.73 -0.33
N LYS A 405 0.13 -14.91 -0.81
CA LYS A 405 -0.38 -16.18 -0.26
C LYS A 405 -0.12 -16.31 1.24
N ARG A 406 1.10 -15.99 1.70
CA ARG A 406 1.46 -16.03 3.12
C ARG A 406 0.72 -14.97 3.94
N LEU A 407 0.49 -13.79 3.37
CA LEU A 407 -0.27 -12.72 4.01
C LEU A 407 -1.72 -13.12 4.28
N PHE A 408 -2.41 -13.69 3.29
CA PHE A 408 -3.78 -14.19 3.47
C PHE A 408 -3.84 -15.30 4.50
N LEU A 409 -2.96 -16.31 4.38
CA LEU A 409 -2.90 -17.39 5.36
C LEU A 409 -2.60 -16.85 6.77
N GLY A 410 -1.77 -15.81 6.85
CA GLY A 410 -1.44 -15.12 8.10
C GLY A 410 -2.60 -14.37 8.72
N ALA A 411 -3.43 -13.71 7.91
CA ALA A 411 -4.66 -13.07 8.37
C ALA A 411 -5.68 -14.10 8.85
N ILE A 412 -5.87 -15.21 8.13
CA ILE A 412 -6.76 -16.31 8.53
C ILE A 412 -6.35 -16.88 9.90
N TYR A 413 -5.07 -17.17 10.11
CA TYR A 413 -4.60 -17.67 11.40
C TYR A 413 -4.72 -16.60 12.51
N MET A 414 -4.39 -15.34 12.22
CA MET A 414 -4.53 -14.26 13.19
C MET A 414 -5.98 -14.10 13.64
N GLN A 415 -6.92 -14.03 12.69
CA GLN A 415 -8.36 -13.95 12.99
C GLN A 415 -8.85 -15.18 13.75
N ALA A 416 -8.39 -16.39 13.42
CA ALA A 416 -8.74 -17.59 14.18
C ALA A 416 -8.27 -17.52 15.65
N HIS A 417 -7.06 -17.01 15.91
CA HIS A 417 -6.59 -16.78 17.27
C HIS A 417 -7.47 -15.77 18.02
N PHE A 418 -7.85 -14.68 17.37
CA PHE A 418 -8.72 -13.66 17.94
C PHE A 418 -10.13 -14.17 18.25
N ILE A 419 -10.75 -14.94 17.35
CA ILE A 419 -12.06 -15.56 17.58
C ILE A 419 -12.00 -16.56 18.76
N ASN A 420 -10.89 -17.28 18.90
CA ASN A 420 -10.67 -18.16 20.06
C ASN A 420 -10.49 -17.41 21.38
N ILE A 421 -10.01 -16.17 21.33
CA ILE A 421 -9.99 -15.28 22.50
C ILE A 421 -11.43 -14.86 22.82
N ASP A 422 -12.15 -14.29 21.86
CA ASP A 422 -13.54 -13.87 22.06
C ASP A 422 -14.34 -13.82 20.74
N PRO A 423 -15.29 -14.73 20.51
CA PRO A 423 -16.10 -14.72 19.28
C PRO A 423 -17.14 -13.58 19.26
N TYR A 424 -17.34 -12.85 20.36
CA TYR A 424 -18.21 -11.67 20.41
C TYR A 424 -17.50 -10.35 20.11
N ALA A 425 -16.18 -10.37 19.93
CA ALA A 425 -15.41 -9.17 19.67
C ALA A 425 -15.27 -8.88 18.17
N ASN A 426 -15.54 -7.63 17.78
CA ASN A 426 -15.32 -7.12 16.43
C ASN A 426 -13.84 -6.75 16.19
N ALA A 427 -13.14 -6.24 17.21
CA ALA A 427 -11.79 -5.66 17.04
C ALA A 427 -10.75 -6.11 18.08
N PHE A 428 -9.50 -6.22 17.64
CA PHE A 428 -8.39 -6.74 18.45
C PHE A 428 -7.13 -5.87 18.36
N ASN A 429 -6.38 -5.82 19.46
CA ASN A 429 -5.08 -5.14 19.55
C ASN A 429 -3.97 -5.97 18.89
N GLU A 430 -2.85 -5.31 18.55
CA GLU A 430 -1.66 -6.03 18.11
C GLU A 430 -1.17 -6.98 19.23
N PRO A 431 -0.81 -8.24 18.91
CA PRO A 431 -0.19 -9.12 19.90
C PRO A 431 1.24 -8.69 20.24
N ASP A 432 1.45 -8.18 21.46
CA ASP A 432 2.77 -8.01 22.08
C ASP A 432 3.27 -9.36 22.60
N SER A 433 3.78 -10.19 21.68
CA SER A 433 3.92 -11.65 21.85
C SER A 433 2.55 -12.32 22.05
N LEU A 434 2.39 -13.59 21.67
CA LEU A 434 1.12 -14.31 21.80
C LEU A 434 0.63 -14.46 23.27
N SER A 435 1.40 -13.97 24.24
CA SER A 435 1.09 -13.97 25.66
C SER A 435 0.91 -12.55 26.17
N GLN A 436 -0.35 -12.14 26.32
CA GLN A 436 -0.88 -10.98 27.06
C GLN A 436 -0.95 -9.64 26.31
N LEU A 437 -2.12 -8.99 26.40
CA LEU A 437 -2.32 -7.70 27.10
C LEU A 437 -3.81 -7.30 27.04
N ALA A 438 -4.48 -7.16 28.19
CA ALA A 438 -5.76 -6.45 28.30
C ALA A 438 -5.47 -4.99 28.60
N GLY A 439 -5.94 -4.08 27.75
CA GLY A 439 -6.05 -2.67 28.08
C GLY A 439 -7.39 -2.41 28.76
N THR A 440 -7.37 -1.71 29.89
CA THR A 440 -8.58 -1.18 30.55
C THR A 440 -9.07 0.05 29.80
N VAL A 441 -10.12 -0.09 28.99
CA VAL A 441 -10.85 1.07 28.45
C VAL A 441 -11.86 1.52 29.50
N THR A 442 -11.65 2.70 30.08
CA THR A 442 -12.34 3.25 31.26
C THR A 442 -13.80 3.68 31.03
N LYS A 443 -14.35 3.52 29.82
CA LYS A 443 -15.73 3.92 29.45
C LYS A 443 -16.72 2.77 29.29
N ARG A 444 -16.25 1.52 29.21
CA ARG A 444 -17.10 0.36 28.88
C ARG A 444 -17.47 -0.42 30.14
N ASN A 445 -18.75 -0.76 30.27
CA ASN A 445 -19.26 -1.66 31.32
C ASN A 445 -19.32 -3.11 30.79
N VAL A 446 -18.32 -3.50 30.02
CA VAL A 446 -18.16 -4.86 29.48
C VAL A 446 -16.74 -5.33 29.80
N PRO A 447 -16.57 -6.51 30.43
CA PRO A 447 -15.25 -7.07 30.66
C PRO A 447 -14.55 -7.34 29.32
N LEU A 448 -13.44 -6.66 29.07
CA LEU A 448 -12.57 -6.93 27.92
C LEU A 448 -11.59 -8.04 28.28
N LYS A 449 -11.46 -9.03 27.41
CA LYS A 449 -10.40 -10.04 27.52
C LYS A 449 -9.06 -9.45 27.03
N PRO A 450 -7.91 -9.96 27.51
CA PRO A 450 -6.62 -9.63 26.93
C PRO A 450 -6.60 -9.81 25.40
N GLY A 451 -6.12 -8.80 24.68
CA GLY A 451 -6.07 -8.76 23.22
C GLY A 451 -7.29 -8.13 22.55
N VAL A 452 -8.41 -7.97 23.25
CA VAL A 452 -9.63 -7.36 22.65
C VAL A 452 -9.52 -5.83 22.68
N TYR A 453 -9.66 -5.20 21.51
CA TYR A 453 -9.71 -3.74 21.36
C TYR A 453 -11.14 -3.23 21.58
N GLU A 454 -12.10 -3.86 20.90
CA GLU A 454 -13.53 -3.60 21.05
C GLU A 454 -14.32 -4.90 21.02
N ARG A 455 -15.40 -4.90 21.80
CA ARG A 455 -16.21 -6.10 22.02
C ARG A 455 -17.66 -5.84 21.61
N LYS A 456 -17.92 -5.18 20.48
CA LYS A 456 -19.27 -5.02 19.92
C LYS A 456 -19.63 -6.28 19.13
N TRP A 457 -20.74 -6.92 19.48
CA TRP A 457 -21.18 -8.15 18.82
C TRP A 457 -21.82 -7.83 17.47
N GLU A 458 -21.08 -8.19 16.41
CA GLU A 458 -21.42 -7.99 15.01
C GLU A 458 -21.34 -9.34 14.29
N ILE A 459 -22.49 -9.82 13.81
CA ILE A 459 -22.55 -11.12 13.13
C ILE A 459 -21.63 -11.19 11.91
N ASP A 460 -21.44 -10.07 11.22
CA ASP A 460 -20.58 -9.96 10.03
C ASP A 460 -19.09 -10.09 10.32
N SER A 461 -18.65 -9.83 11.57
CA SER A 461 -17.25 -10.06 11.96
C SER A 461 -16.88 -11.53 11.81
N LEU A 462 -17.76 -12.44 12.24
CA LEU A 462 -17.56 -13.88 12.08
C LEU A 462 -17.81 -14.35 10.65
N ALA A 463 -18.80 -13.77 9.95
CA ALA A 463 -19.04 -14.08 8.54
C ALA A 463 -17.82 -13.73 7.66
N SER A 464 -17.20 -12.58 7.91
CA SER A 464 -16.02 -12.11 7.16
C SER A 464 -14.82 -13.04 7.29
N PHE A 465 -14.60 -13.61 8.48
CA PHE A 465 -13.56 -14.63 8.69
C PHE A 465 -13.83 -15.93 7.91
N LEU A 466 -15.08 -16.40 7.92
CA LEU A 466 -15.48 -17.59 7.15
C LEU A 466 -15.33 -17.32 5.65
N GLY A 467 -15.77 -16.15 5.17
CA GLY A 467 -15.61 -15.72 3.79
C GLY A 467 -14.15 -15.63 3.36
N LEU A 468 -13.28 -15.00 4.14
CA LEU A 468 -11.84 -14.94 3.86
C LEU A 468 -11.24 -16.35 3.74
N SER A 469 -11.61 -17.24 4.67
CA SER A 469 -11.15 -18.63 4.68
C SER A 469 -11.60 -19.40 3.43
N TYR A 470 -12.88 -19.29 3.06
CA TYR A 470 -13.41 -19.93 1.86
C TYR A 470 -12.78 -19.37 0.60
N GLN A 471 -12.74 -18.04 0.44
CA GLN A 471 -12.20 -17.39 -0.75
C GLN A 471 -10.72 -17.77 -0.96
N TYR A 472 -9.92 -17.83 0.10
CA TYR A 472 -8.54 -18.29 0.03
C TYR A 472 -8.45 -19.75 -0.44
N TRP A 473 -9.21 -20.66 0.17
CA TRP A 473 -9.22 -22.07 -0.22
C TRP A 473 -9.73 -22.26 -1.66
N HIS A 474 -10.88 -21.71 -2.00
CA HIS A 474 -11.52 -21.83 -3.30
C HIS A 474 -10.61 -21.28 -4.40
N THR A 475 -9.92 -20.16 -4.13
CA THR A 475 -8.95 -19.60 -5.08
C THR A 475 -7.73 -20.49 -5.19
N THR A 476 -7.06 -20.84 -4.08
CA THR A 476 -5.70 -21.42 -4.11
C THR A 476 -5.65 -22.95 -4.13
N GLY A 477 -6.74 -23.62 -3.75
CA GLY A 477 -6.79 -25.05 -3.42
C GLY A 477 -6.14 -25.43 -2.08
N ASP A 478 -5.59 -24.46 -1.34
CA ASP A 478 -4.89 -24.68 -0.08
C ASP A 478 -5.87 -24.70 1.09
N ASN A 479 -6.05 -25.87 1.71
CA ASN A 479 -6.88 -26.07 2.90
C ASN A 479 -6.04 -26.45 4.14
N SER A 480 -4.74 -26.11 4.15
CA SER A 480 -3.86 -26.41 5.30
C SER A 480 -4.38 -25.81 6.61
N PHE A 481 -4.94 -24.60 6.56
CA PHE A 481 -5.56 -23.96 7.72
C PHE A 481 -6.73 -24.75 8.30
N ALA A 482 -7.53 -25.42 7.45
CA ALA A 482 -8.67 -26.22 7.90
C ALA A 482 -8.27 -27.52 8.63
N GLN A 483 -6.97 -27.85 8.63
CA GLN A 483 -6.41 -28.96 9.42
C GLN A 483 -5.86 -28.47 10.77
N SER A 484 -5.70 -27.16 10.95
CA SER A 484 -5.21 -26.56 12.20
C SER A 484 -6.27 -26.65 13.29
N SER A 485 -5.88 -27.11 14.47
CA SER A 485 -6.74 -27.11 15.65
C SER A 485 -7.19 -25.70 16.05
N VAL A 486 -6.36 -24.69 15.82
CA VAL A 486 -6.70 -23.28 16.11
C VAL A 486 -7.87 -22.83 15.24
N TRP A 487 -7.82 -23.09 13.94
CA TRP A 487 -8.88 -22.68 13.03
C TRP A 487 -10.16 -23.48 13.25
N ILE A 488 -10.06 -24.80 13.47
CA ILE A 488 -11.22 -25.65 13.78
C ILE A 488 -11.90 -25.19 15.07
N GLN A 489 -11.12 -24.89 16.12
CA GLN A 489 -11.67 -24.37 17.37
C GLN A 489 -12.40 -23.03 17.17
N ALA A 490 -11.87 -22.16 16.29
CA ALA A 490 -12.52 -20.90 15.97
C ALA A 490 -13.89 -21.14 15.29
N VAL A 491 -13.96 -22.06 14.34
CA VAL A 491 -15.24 -22.45 13.70
C VAL A 491 -16.23 -23.04 14.69
N GLU A 492 -15.79 -23.93 15.58
CA GLU A 492 -16.65 -24.49 16.63
C GLU A 492 -17.17 -23.39 17.57
N ASN A 493 -16.33 -22.42 17.93
CA ASN A 493 -16.73 -21.24 18.71
C ASN A 493 -17.73 -20.36 17.97
N ILE A 494 -17.60 -20.19 16.65
CA ILE A 494 -18.57 -19.47 15.81
C ILE A 494 -19.92 -20.18 15.88
N ILE A 495 -19.98 -21.47 15.53
CA ILE A 495 -21.25 -22.24 15.52
C ILE A 495 -21.95 -22.19 16.88
N HIS A 496 -21.20 -22.36 17.97
CA HIS A 496 -21.74 -22.25 19.33
C HIS A 496 -22.29 -20.85 19.65
N THR A 497 -21.60 -19.80 19.21
CA THR A 497 -22.04 -18.41 19.38
C THR A 497 -23.34 -18.15 18.61
N LEU A 498 -23.42 -18.60 17.35
CA LEU A 498 -24.63 -18.46 16.54
C LEU A 498 -25.83 -19.18 17.18
N GLN A 499 -25.66 -20.40 17.69
CA GLN A 499 -26.72 -21.16 18.37
C GLN A 499 -27.28 -20.44 19.60
N LYS A 500 -26.41 -19.76 20.36
CA LYS A 500 -26.81 -18.94 21.52
C LYS A 500 -27.54 -17.68 21.09
N GLU A 501 -27.07 -17.04 20.02
CA GLU A 501 -27.68 -15.83 19.49
C GLU A 501 -28.94 -16.08 18.64
N GLN A 502 -29.32 -17.33 18.38
CA GLN A 502 -30.64 -17.71 17.84
C GLN A 502 -31.73 -17.80 18.93
N GLN A 503 -31.37 -17.81 20.21
CA GLN A 503 -32.35 -17.94 21.30
C GLN A 503 -33.24 -16.69 21.40
N PRO A 504 -34.56 -16.85 21.64
CA PRO A 504 -35.44 -15.71 21.84
C PRO A 504 -35.11 -14.96 23.12
N THR A 505 -35.63 -13.74 23.29
CA THR A 505 -35.45 -12.99 24.54
C THR A 505 -36.21 -13.61 25.70
N PHE A 506 -37.39 -14.17 25.43
CA PHE A 506 -38.27 -14.77 26.44
C PHE A 506 -38.51 -16.24 26.11
N ASP A 507 -38.58 -17.07 27.16
CA ASP A 507 -38.99 -18.46 27.07
C ASP A 507 -40.43 -18.52 26.53
N PRO A 508 -40.70 -19.26 25.43
CA PRO A 508 -42.00 -19.22 24.77
C PRO A 508 -43.13 -19.87 25.59
N VAL A 509 -42.80 -20.66 26.62
CA VAL A 509 -43.79 -21.35 27.47
C VAL A 509 -44.08 -20.54 28.73
N THR A 510 -43.03 -20.05 29.39
CA THR A 510 -43.14 -19.39 30.70
C THR A 510 -43.18 -17.86 30.62
N GLY A 511 -42.78 -17.27 29.49
CA GLY A 511 -42.66 -15.82 29.31
C GLY A 511 -41.51 -15.17 30.09
N LYS A 512 -40.69 -15.96 30.79
CA LYS A 512 -39.55 -15.44 31.56
C LYS A 512 -38.40 -15.07 30.63
N PRO A 513 -37.62 -14.01 30.94
CA PRO A 513 -36.41 -13.70 30.18
C PRO A 513 -35.43 -14.88 30.20
N LEU A 514 -34.90 -15.24 29.04
CA LEU A 514 -33.79 -16.20 28.96
C LEU A 514 -32.48 -15.52 29.37
N ASN A 515 -31.54 -16.33 29.84
CA ASN A 515 -30.18 -15.86 30.08
C ASN A 515 -29.48 -15.62 28.74
N THR A 516 -28.71 -14.55 28.66
CA THR A 516 -27.82 -14.26 27.53
C THR A 516 -26.39 -14.35 28.02
N ASP A 517 -25.51 -14.89 27.17
CA ASP A 517 -24.08 -15.00 27.47
C ASP A 517 -23.32 -13.73 27.13
N TYR A 518 -23.96 -12.83 26.40
CA TYR A 518 -23.40 -11.56 25.98
C TYR A 518 -24.37 -10.41 26.30
N VAL A 519 -23.80 -9.37 26.90
CA VAL A 519 -24.43 -8.06 27.10
C VAL A 519 -23.38 -7.00 26.82
N PHE A 520 -23.82 -5.86 26.29
CA PHE A 520 -22.95 -4.73 26.03
C PHE A 520 -23.54 -3.44 26.57
N SER A 521 -22.82 -2.74 27.43
CA SER A 521 -23.16 -1.36 27.77
C SER A 521 -21.89 -0.53 27.94
N GLN A 522 -22.00 0.76 27.64
CA GLN A 522 -20.92 1.72 27.84
C GLN A 522 -21.51 3.09 28.09
N THR A 523 -20.75 3.95 28.77
CA THR A 523 -21.14 5.35 28.89
C THR A 523 -20.93 6.03 27.54
N ALA A 524 -22.03 6.46 26.91
CA ALA A 524 -22.02 7.12 25.62
C ALA A 524 -22.95 8.34 25.62
N ASP A 525 -22.57 9.34 24.83
CA ASP A 525 -23.37 10.53 24.50
C ASP A 525 -24.23 10.32 23.24
N ARG A 526 -23.92 9.28 22.45
CA ARG A 526 -24.72 8.81 21.31
C ARG A 526 -25.48 7.54 21.66
N PRO A 527 -26.78 7.44 21.35
CA PRO A 527 -27.57 6.24 21.68
C PRO A 527 -27.14 5.00 20.87
N THR A 528 -26.56 5.17 19.69
CA THR A 528 -26.09 4.06 18.84
C THR A 528 -24.81 3.41 19.36
N GLU A 529 -24.12 4.03 20.30
CA GLU A 529 -22.89 3.52 20.91
C GLU A 529 -23.15 2.57 22.08
N THR A 530 -24.41 2.28 22.41
CA THR A 530 -24.76 1.37 23.51
C THR A 530 -26.05 0.60 23.23
N GLN A 531 -26.40 -0.35 24.09
CA GLN A 531 -27.55 -1.22 23.88
C GLN A 531 -28.67 -0.98 24.89
N PHE A 532 -29.90 -1.16 24.43
CA PHE A 532 -31.10 -1.15 25.25
C PHE A 532 -31.14 -2.32 26.26
N LEU A 533 -32.03 -2.20 27.25
CA LEU A 533 -32.38 -3.26 28.20
C LEU A 533 -31.16 -3.84 28.94
N ASP A 534 -30.43 -2.97 29.65
CA ASP A 534 -29.22 -3.32 30.41
C ASP A 534 -28.17 -4.05 29.57
N GLY A 535 -28.07 -3.66 28.30
CA GLY A 535 -27.09 -4.15 27.36
C GLY A 535 -27.48 -5.40 26.57
N ARG A 536 -28.72 -5.90 26.73
CA ARG A 536 -29.22 -7.10 26.05
C ARG A 536 -29.67 -6.86 24.61
N GLY A 537 -29.92 -5.61 24.24
CA GLY A 537 -30.59 -5.24 23.00
C GLY A 537 -32.11 -5.42 23.10
N ASN A 538 -32.83 -4.93 22.08
CA ASN A 538 -34.30 -5.00 22.07
C ASN A 538 -34.83 -6.44 21.93
N PRO A 539 -36.05 -6.73 22.46
CA PRO A 539 -36.55 -8.10 22.51
C PRO A 539 -36.82 -8.70 21.13
N VAL A 540 -36.60 -10.00 21.01
CA VAL A 540 -36.87 -10.78 19.79
C VAL A 540 -37.64 -12.06 20.05
N LYS A 541 -38.39 -12.48 19.03
CA LYS A 541 -39.05 -13.79 18.98
C LYS A 541 -38.12 -14.81 18.32
N SER A 542 -38.34 -16.10 18.58
CA SER A 542 -37.61 -17.16 17.87
C SER A 542 -38.06 -17.19 16.40
N THR A 543 -37.10 -16.98 15.49
CA THR A 543 -37.29 -16.97 14.03
C THR A 543 -36.39 -17.96 13.30
N GLY A 544 -35.23 -18.29 13.87
CA GLY A 544 -34.13 -18.99 13.20
C GLY A 544 -33.01 -18.04 12.73
N MET A 545 -33.26 -16.73 12.68
CA MET A 545 -32.20 -15.74 12.51
C MET A 545 -31.36 -15.61 13.78
N VAL A 546 -30.15 -15.12 13.62
CA VAL A 546 -29.16 -14.87 14.66
C VAL A 546 -29.20 -13.38 15.02
N LYS A 547 -29.27 -13.06 16.32
CA LYS A 547 -29.17 -11.68 16.81
C LYS A 547 -27.80 -11.08 16.46
N SER A 548 -27.77 -9.80 16.10
CA SER A 548 -26.59 -8.94 16.04
C SER A 548 -26.91 -7.71 16.87
N LEU A 549 -26.10 -7.40 17.88
CA LEU A 549 -26.35 -6.19 18.68
C LEU A 549 -25.88 -4.95 17.92
N PHE A 550 -24.83 -5.06 17.13
CA PHE A 550 -24.30 -3.97 16.33
C PHE A 550 -24.32 -4.32 14.84
N ARG A 551 -24.28 -3.27 14.02
CA ARG A 551 -24.19 -3.28 12.55
C ARG A 551 -22.71 -3.26 12.13
N PRO A 552 -22.39 -3.47 10.84
CA PRO A 552 -21.04 -3.26 10.32
C PRO A 552 -20.57 -1.79 10.32
N SER A 553 -21.44 -0.84 10.71
CA SER A 553 -21.07 0.55 11.03
C SER A 553 -20.61 0.74 12.48
N ASP A 554 -20.56 -0.34 13.27
CA ASP A 554 -20.36 -0.36 14.72
C ASP A 554 -21.49 0.34 15.53
N ASP A 555 -22.61 0.71 14.88
CA ASP A 555 -23.81 1.24 15.55
C ASP A 555 -24.75 0.13 16.04
N ALA A 556 -25.43 0.40 17.16
CA ALA A 556 -26.44 -0.49 17.71
C ALA A 556 -27.61 -0.72 16.74
N THR A 557 -28.03 -1.97 16.62
CA THR A 557 -29.27 -2.34 15.93
C THR A 557 -30.48 -1.86 16.73
N LEU A 558 -31.55 -1.47 16.03
CA LEU A 558 -32.84 -1.20 16.66
C LEU A 558 -33.61 -2.50 16.86
N PHE A 559 -33.70 -3.33 15.81
CA PHE A 559 -34.17 -4.70 15.95
C PHE A 559 -33.01 -5.66 15.67
N THR A 560 -32.76 -6.57 16.60
CA THR A 560 -31.48 -7.29 16.64
C THR A 560 -31.35 -8.37 15.56
N PHE A 561 -32.41 -8.75 14.84
CA PHE A 561 -32.23 -9.50 13.60
C PHE A 561 -31.87 -8.58 12.44
N PHE A 562 -30.59 -8.26 12.36
CA PHE A 562 -29.97 -7.54 11.26
C PHE A 562 -29.94 -8.42 10.00
N VAL A 563 -30.72 -8.04 8.99
CA VAL A 563 -31.05 -8.90 7.83
C VAL A 563 -29.84 -9.08 6.90
N PRO A 564 -29.11 -8.03 6.47
CA PRO A 564 -27.89 -8.20 5.68
C PRO A 564 -26.82 -9.08 6.36
N GLY A 565 -26.62 -8.93 7.67
CA GLY A 565 -25.66 -9.75 8.42
C GLY A 565 -26.06 -11.23 8.46
N ASN A 566 -27.35 -11.51 8.67
CA ASN A 566 -27.88 -12.88 8.59
C ASN A 566 -27.76 -13.46 7.17
N ALA A 567 -28.01 -12.65 6.14
CA ALA A 567 -27.84 -13.05 4.75
C ALA A 567 -26.39 -13.45 4.46
N MET A 568 -25.41 -12.61 4.84
CA MET A 568 -23.99 -12.90 4.72
C MET A 568 -23.60 -14.17 5.47
N MET A 569 -23.97 -14.29 6.75
CA MET A 569 -23.68 -15.48 7.55
C MET A 569 -24.26 -16.75 6.91
N SER A 570 -25.46 -16.69 6.36
CA SER A 570 -26.07 -17.85 5.70
C SER A 570 -25.30 -18.30 4.46
N VAL A 571 -24.73 -17.37 3.69
CA VAL A 571 -23.86 -17.68 2.55
C VAL A 571 -22.58 -18.34 3.05
N GLU A 572 -21.93 -17.73 4.04
CA GLU A 572 -20.63 -18.21 4.51
C GLU A 572 -20.71 -19.53 5.29
N LEU A 573 -21.84 -19.85 5.91
CA LEU A 573 -22.10 -21.18 6.46
C LEU A 573 -22.27 -22.24 5.37
N ALA A 574 -22.83 -21.90 4.21
CA ALA A 574 -22.90 -22.83 3.08
C ALA A 574 -21.51 -23.10 2.49
N HIS A 575 -20.71 -22.04 2.33
CA HIS A 575 -19.30 -22.12 1.95
C HIS A 575 -18.46 -22.94 2.93
N LEU A 576 -18.67 -22.73 4.23
CA LEU A 576 -18.03 -23.53 5.29
C LEU A 576 -18.39 -25.01 5.17
N ALA A 577 -19.66 -25.32 4.90
CA ALA A 577 -20.09 -26.70 4.72
C ALA A 577 -19.38 -27.37 3.53
N GLU A 578 -19.25 -26.65 2.40
CA GLU A 578 -18.50 -27.13 1.23
C GLU A 578 -17.02 -27.39 1.58
N LEU A 579 -16.35 -26.42 2.22
CA LEU A 579 -14.96 -26.53 2.64
C LEU A 579 -14.71 -27.74 3.56
N LEU A 580 -15.67 -28.06 4.43
CA LEU A 580 -15.53 -29.10 5.45
C LEU A 580 -16.06 -30.48 5.03
N GLU A 581 -16.81 -30.60 3.93
CA GLU A 581 -17.60 -31.80 3.59
C GLU A 581 -16.79 -33.11 3.67
N GLN A 582 -15.56 -33.10 3.17
CA GLN A 582 -14.70 -34.29 3.15
C GLN A 582 -13.89 -34.51 4.44
N LYS A 583 -13.69 -33.47 5.27
CA LYS A 583 -12.74 -33.47 6.39
C LYS A 583 -13.43 -33.51 7.76
N LYS A 584 -14.57 -32.84 7.89
CA LYS A 584 -15.35 -32.69 9.12
C LYS A 584 -16.85 -32.77 8.76
N PRO A 585 -17.34 -33.92 8.27
CA PRO A 585 -18.70 -34.04 7.72
C PRO A 585 -19.80 -33.67 8.72
N ASP A 586 -19.61 -33.96 10.01
CA ASP A 586 -20.59 -33.59 11.04
C ASP A 586 -20.71 -32.07 11.21
N LEU A 587 -19.57 -31.37 11.27
CA LEU A 587 -19.54 -29.91 11.38
C LEU A 587 -20.06 -29.25 10.09
N ALA A 588 -19.75 -29.85 8.93
CA ALA A 588 -20.28 -29.43 7.64
C ALA A 588 -21.82 -29.56 7.59
N ALA A 589 -22.38 -30.66 8.10
CA ALA A 589 -23.82 -30.87 8.16
C ALA A 589 -24.51 -29.83 9.05
N VAL A 590 -23.92 -29.50 10.21
CA VAL A 590 -24.43 -28.44 11.10
C VAL A 590 -24.42 -27.08 10.41
N ALA A 591 -23.31 -26.71 9.76
CA ALA A 591 -23.20 -25.44 9.04
C ALA A 591 -24.21 -25.36 7.88
N LYS A 592 -24.38 -26.44 7.12
CA LYS A 592 -25.34 -26.53 6.01
C LYS A 592 -26.79 -26.36 6.49
N GLN A 593 -27.15 -27.02 7.59
CA GLN A 593 -28.49 -26.92 8.16
C GLN A 593 -28.77 -25.51 8.66
N MET A 594 -27.83 -24.93 9.43
CA MET A 594 -27.97 -23.57 9.95
C MET A 594 -28.05 -22.53 8.83
N SER A 595 -27.27 -22.69 7.75
CA SER A 595 -27.38 -21.86 6.54
C SER A 595 -28.80 -21.88 5.97
N ALA A 596 -29.37 -23.08 5.76
CA ALA A 596 -30.71 -23.24 5.21
C ALA A 596 -31.79 -22.64 6.12
N ASP A 597 -31.67 -22.83 7.43
CA ASP A 597 -32.62 -22.32 8.42
C ASP A 597 -32.59 -20.78 8.49
N ILE A 598 -31.41 -20.16 8.50
CA ILE A 598 -31.27 -18.69 8.47
C ILE A 598 -31.85 -18.12 7.17
N ARG A 599 -31.54 -18.73 6.01
CA ARG A 599 -32.11 -18.30 4.72
C ARG A 599 -33.63 -18.33 4.75
N LYS A 600 -34.21 -19.44 5.20
CA LYS A 600 -35.66 -19.59 5.32
C LYS A 600 -36.25 -18.52 6.26
N ALA A 601 -35.62 -18.30 7.41
CA ALA A 601 -36.06 -17.31 8.39
C ALA A 601 -36.04 -15.87 7.83
N ILE A 602 -35.04 -15.51 7.02
CA ILE A 602 -35.00 -14.21 6.32
C ILE A 602 -36.22 -14.04 5.42
N TYR A 603 -36.53 -15.03 4.56
CA TYR A 603 -37.69 -14.92 3.66
C TYR A 603 -39.03 -14.91 4.42
N ASP A 604 -39.14 -15.66 5.50
CA ASP A 604 -40.38 -15.74 6.29
C ASP A 604 -40.66 -14.48 7.12
N HIS A 605 -39.62 -13.78 7.56
CA HIS A 605 -39.74 -12.72 8.57
C HIS A 605 -39.26 -11.34 8.12
N ALA A 606 -38.40 -11.24 7.10
CA ALA A 606 -37.81 -9.98 6.66
C ALA A 606 -38.33 -9.49 5.30
N VAL A 607 -39.10 -10.28 4.56
CA VAL A 607 -39.78 -9.80 3.35
C VAL A 607 -41.08 -9.13 3.73
N ILE A 608 -41.20 -7.84 3.40
CA ILE A 608 -42.36 -7.00 3.72
C ILE A 608 -43.04 -6.48 2.46
N ASP A 609 -44.35 -6.22 2.53
CA ASP A 609 -45.13 -5.61 1.45
C ASP A 609 -45.15 -4.08 1.61
N HIS A 610 -44.31 -3.37 0.85
CA HIS A 610 -44.26 -1.91 0.87
C HIS A 610 -45.28 -1.29 -0.10
N PRO A 611 -46.07 -0.28 0.31
CA PRO A 611 -47.16 0.28 -0.51
C PRO A 611 -46.71 0.83 -1.88
N GLN A 612 -45.49 1.37 -1.96
CA GLN A 612 -44.97 1.98 -3.20
C GLN A 612 -44.05 1.05 -4.01
N PHE A 613 -43.30 0.16 -3.35
CA PHE A 613 -42.18 -0.56 -3.98
C PHE A 613 -42.48 -2.07 -4.14
N GLY A 614 -43.59 -2.56 -3.58
CA GLY A 614 -43.93 -3.98 -3.57
C GLY A 614 -43.15 -4.75 -2.50
N LYS A 615 -42.94 -6.05 -2.72
CA LYS A 615 -42.18 -6.91 -1.81
C LYS A 615 -40.71 -6.50 -1.78
N LEU A 616 -40.17 -6.26 -0.59
CA LEU A 616 -38.77 -5.90 -0.37
C LEU A 616 -38.24 -6.45 0.95
N PHE A 617 -36.92 -6.46 1.13
CA PHE A 617 -36.29 -6.84 2.39
C PHE A 617 -36.27 -5.65 3.36
N ALA A 618 -36.68 -5.89 4.60
CA ALA A 618 -36.42 -4.99 5.72
C ALA A 618 -34.94 -5.04 6.11
N TYR A 619 -34.43 -3.95 6.69
CA TYR A 619 -33.05 -3.86 7.17
C TYR A 619 -32.84 -4.63 8.48
N GLU A 620 -33.81 -4.50 9.39
CA GLU A 620 -33.83 -5.14 10.70
C GLU A 620 -35.25 -5.58 11.05
N VAL A 621 -35.39 -6.70 11.77
CA VAL A 621 -36.67 -7.22 12.25
C VAL A 621 -36.56 -7.79 13.67
N ASP A 622 -37.69 -7.95 14.36
CA ASP A 622 -37.73 -8.51 15.73
C ASP A 622 -38.41 -9.90 15.83
N GLY A 623 -39.06 -10.34 14.75
CA GLY A 623 -39.87 -11.56 14.71
C GLY A 623 -41.26 -11.45 15.37
N TYR A 624 -41.60 -10.32 16.00
CA TYR A 624 -42.95 -9.99 16.46
C TYR A 624 -43.79 -9.31 15.37
N GLY A 625 -43.15 -8.82 14.32
CA GLY A 625 -43.78 -8.16 13.17
C GLY A 625 -43.31 -6.73 12.98
N SER A 626 -42.41 -6.22 13.85
CA SER A 626 -41.76 -4.93 13.64
C SER A 626 -40.63 -5.10 12.64
N TYR A 627 -40.45 -4.07 11.82
CA TYR A 627 -39.40 -4.01 10.81
C TYR A 627 -38.89 -2.58 10.67
N LEU A 628 -37.63 -2.46 10.25
CA LEU A 628 -36.98 -1.19 9.93
C LEU A 628 -36.76 -1.09 8.42
N ILE A 629 -37.27 0.00 7.83
CA ILE A 629 -37.04 0.32 6.42
C ILE A 629 -35.94 1.36 6.33
N MET A 630 -34.76 0.92 5.94
CA MET A 630 -33.60 1.75 5.65
C MET A 630 -32.57 0.91 4.87
N ASP A 631 -31.44 1.51 4.55
CA ASP A 631 -30.19 0.77 4.32
C ASP A 631 -29.01 1.63 4.76
N ASP A 632 -27.88 0.99 5.00
CA ASP A 632 -26.62 1.60 5.43
C ASP A 632 -25.52 1.37 4.39
N ALA A 633 -24.46 2.18 4.41
CA ALA A 633 -23.36 2.07 3.45
C ALA A 633 -22.41 0.88 3.73
N ASN A 634 -22.29 0.46 4.99
CA ASN A 634 -21.33 -0.56 5.39
C ASN A 634 -21.77 -1.96 4.91
N VAL A 635 -20.81 -2.79 4.47
CA VAL A 635 -21.08 -4.18 4.05
C VAL A 635 -21.01 -5.11 5.26
N PRO A 636 -21.97 -6.02 5.43
CA PRO A 636 -23.11 -6.29 4.56
C PRO A 636 -24.25 -5.26 4.71
N SER A 637 -24.77 -4.79 3.57
CA SER A 637 -25.99 -3.95 3.43
C SER A 637 -27.05 -4.63 2.57
N LEU A 638 -28.28 -4.11 2.53
CA LEU A 638 -29.32 -4.62 1.62
C LEU A 638 -28.89 -4.47 0.15
N LEU A 639 -28.23 -3.36 -0.18
CA LEU A 639 -27.67 -3.15 -1.51
C LEU A 639 -26.59 -4.19 -1.88
N SER A 640 -25.84 -4.68 -0.90
CA SER A 640 -24.77 -5.65 -1.09
C SER A 640 -25.23 -7.11 -1.22
N LEU A 641 -26.52 -7.42 -1.03
CA LEU A 641 -27.02 -8.81 -0.97
C LEU A 641 -26.64 -9.65 -2.19
N SER A 642 -26.67 -9.08 -3.39
CA SER A 642 -26.22 -9.77 -4.60
C SER A 642 -24.70 -9.90 -4.66
N MET A 643 -23.97 -8.88 -4.20
CA MET A 643 -22.50 -8.86 -4.19
C MET A 643 -21.93 -9.94 -3.26
N ILE A 644 -22.56 -10.15 -2.11
CA ILE A 644 -22.17 -11.20 -1.15
C ILE A 644 -22.72 -12.59 -1.52
N GLY A 645 -23.40 -12.73 -2.66
CA GLY A 645 -23.88 -14.03 -3.16
C GLY A 645 -25.12 -14.59 -2.45
N PHE A 646 -25.90 -13.76 -1.76
CA PHE A 646 -27.13 -14.22 -1.10
C PHE A 646 -28.24 -14.56 -2.11
N LEU A 647 -28.37 -13.72 -3.14
CA LEU A 647 -29.39 -13.79 -4.20
C LEU A 647 -28.84 -13.27 -5.54
N ASP A 648 -29.56 -13.53 -6.63
CA ASP A 648 -29.20 -13.01 -7.96
C ASP A 648 -29.46 -11.50 -8.04
N GLN A 649 -28.63 -10.78 -8.79
CA GLN A 649 -28.81 -9.34 -8.99
C GLN A 649 -30.16 -9.00 -9.63
N ASN A 650 -30.78 -9.89 -10.40
CA ASN A 650 -32.07 -9.68 -11.03
C ASN A 650 -33.25 -10.17 -10.17
N ASP A 651 -33.02 -10.61 -8.93
CA ASP A 651 -34.10 -10.98 -8.02
C ASP A 651 -35.09 -9.82 -7.86
N THR A 652 -36.38 -10.13 -7.96
CA THR A 652 -37.42 -9.10 -7.99
C THR A 652 -37.54 -8.37 -6.65
N ILE A 653 -37.39 -9.08 -5.53
CA ILE A 653 -37.45 -8.48 -4.18
C ILE A 653 -36.22 -7.61 -3.97
N TYR A 654 -35.03 -8.06 -4.39
CA TYR A 654 -33.81 -7.26 -4.37
C TYR A 654 -33.92 -6.00 -5.22
N GLN A 655 -34.44 -6.08 -6.44
CA GLN A 655 -34.62 -4.89 -7.30
C GLN A 655 -35.62 -3.90 -6.72
N ASN A 656 -36.70 -4.38 -6.08
CA ASN A 656 -37.61 -3.52 -5.32
C ASN A 656 -36.90 -2.84 -4.15
N THR A 657 -36.14 -3.61 -3.38
CA THR A 657 -35.33 -3.12 -2.25
C THR A 657 -34.34 -2.06 -2.72
N ARG A 658 -33.56 -2.34 -3.76
CA ARG A 658 -32.59 -1.42 -4.38
C ARG A 658 -33.22 -0.09 -4.80
N ARG A 659 -34.42 -0.11 -5.39
CA ARG A 659 -35.15 1.11 -5.76
C ARG A 659 -35.56 1.94 -4.54
N LEU A 660 -35.98 1.30 -3.45
CA LEU A 660 -36.30 1.99 -2.20
C LEU A 660 -35.04 2.62 -1.61
N VAL A 661 -33.97 1.83 -1.54
CA VAL A 661 -32.65 2.19 -1.00
C VAL A 661 -32.11 3.46 -1.66
N PHE A 662 -32.15 3.56 -2.99
CA PHE A 662 -31.76 4.77 -3.73
C PHE A 662 -32.86 5.84 -3.87
N SER A 663 -33.72 5.98 -2.87
CA SER A 663 -34.78 6.98 -2.88
C SER A 663 -34.93 7.64 -1.52
N LYS A 664 -35.67 8.75 -1.46
CA LYS A 664 -36.04 9.43 -0.20
C LYS A 664 -36.90 8.58 0.74
N ALA A 665 -37.33 7.39 0.32
CA ALA A 665 -37.96 6.42 1.21
C ALA A 665 -36.97 5.69 2.12
N ASN A 666 -35.67 5.67 1.77
CA ASN A 666 -34.61 5.36 2.72
C ASN A 666 -34.25 6.64 3.52
N PRO A 667 -34.40 6.65 4.85
CA PRO A 667 -34.06 7.81 5.67
C PRO A 667 -32.58 8.23 5.60
N TYR A 668 -31.69 7.31 5.20
CA TYR A 668 -30.26 7.51 5.10
C TYR A 668 -29.78 7.72 3.65
N TYR A 669 -30.71 7.92 2.70
CA TYR A 669 -30.36 8.37 1.36
C TYR A 669 -30.22 9.90 1.34
N PHE A 670 -29.03 10.38 1.00
CA PHE A 670 -28.72 11.79 0.86
C PHE A 670 -28.58 12.16 -0.61
N SER A 671 -28.97 13.39 -0.95
CA SER A 671 -28.84 13.92 -2.31
C SER A 671 -28.53 15.42 -2.21
N GLY A 672 -27.39 15.82 -2.74
CA GLY A 672 -26.92 17.21 -2.77
C GLY A 672 -26.15 17.53 -4.04
N PRO A 673 -25.69 18.77 -4.21
CA PRO A 673 -25.00 19.24 -5.42
C PRO A 673 -23.74 18.43 -5.78
N ARG A 674 -23.02 17.88 -4.79
CA ARG A 674 -21.79 17.09 -5.02
C ARG A 674 -22.04 15.62 -5.35
N ALA A 675 -23.04 15.01 -4.72
CA ALA A 675 -23.29 13.57 -4.82
C ALA A 675 -24.69 13.20 -4.31
N SER A 676 -25.17 12.02 -4.70
CA SER A 676 -26.34 11.39 -4.11
C SER A 676 -26.08 9.92 -3.84
N GLY A 677 -26.54 9.42 -2.69
CA GLY A 677 -26.32 8.03 -2.26
C GLY A 677 -26.50 7.85 -0.76
N ILE A 678 -26.26 6.63 -0.30
CA ILE A 678 -26.28 6.24 1.13
C ILE A 678 -24.87 6.27 1.73
N GLY A 679 -23.85 6.33 0.85
CA GLY A 679 -22.42 6.15 1.13
C GLY A 679 -21.85 4.93 0.39
N GLY A 680 -20.53 4.87 0.26
CA GLY A 680 -19.78 3.72 -0.30
C GLY A 680 -19.88 3.49 -1.83
N PRO A 681 -19.01 2.63 -2.41
CA PRO A 681 -18.89 2.43 -3.87
C PRO A 681 -19.85 1.38 -4.48
N HIS A 682 -20.89 0.95 -3.76
CA HIS A 682 -21.76 -0.18 -4.14
C HIS A 682 -22.46 -0.05 -5.49
N ILE A 683 -22.65 1.18 -5.96
CA ILE A 683 -23.32 1.49 -7.25
C ILE A 683 -22.54 0.92 -8.45
N ILE A 684 -21.22 0.67 -8.32
CA ILE A 684 -20.40 0.09 -9.39
C ILE A 684 -20.81 -1.35 -9.73
N SER A 685 -21.59 -2.00 -8.87
CA SER A 685 -22.17 -3.32 -9.17
C SER A 685 -23.34 -3.27 -10.17
N SER A 686 -23.86 -2.10 -10.53
CA SER A 686 -24.98 -1.95 -11.46
C SER A 686 -24.72 -2.58 -12.82
N SER A 687 -25.77 -3.07 -13.47
CA SER A 687 -25.70 -3.51 -14.86
C SER A 687 -25.86 -2.35 -15.87
N ASN A 688 -26.14 -1.13 -15.42
CA ASN A 688 -26.38 0.05 -16.25
C ASN A 688 -25.13 0.94 -16.37
N ASP A 689 -24.62 1.11 -17.60
CA ASP A 689 -23.43 1.92 -17.88
C ASP A 689 -23.56 3.38 -17.45
N THR A 690 -24.74 3.99 -17.54
CA THR A 690 -24.96 5.39 -17.13
C THR A 690 -24.82 5.52 -15.62
N GLU A 691 -25.44 4.61 -14.87
CA GLU A 691 -25.38 4.60 -13.41
C GLU A 691 -23.94 4.35 -12.91
N ILE A 692 -23.17 3.51 -13.60
CA ILE A 692 -21.74 3.31 -13.29
C ILE A 692 -20.93 4.58 -13.53
N ARG A 693 -21.16 5.29 -14.64
CA ARG A 693 -20.44 6.56 -14.92
C ARG A 693 -20.75 7.61 -13.85
N GLU A 694 -22.02 7.77 -13.50
CA GLU A 694 -22.43 8.68 -12.43
C GLU A 694 -21.78 8.31 -11.08
N ALA A 695 -21.68 7.01 -10.76
CA ALA A 695 -20.98 6.56 -9.56
C ALA A 695 -19.47 6.89 -9.58
N LEU A 696 -18.80 6.70 -10.72
CA LEU A 696 -17.38 7.06 -10.86
C LEU A 696 -17.16 8.57 -10.71
N ASP A 697 -18.05 9.39 -11.28
CA ASP A 697 -17.99 10.84 -11.15
C ASP A 697 -18.25 11.28 -9.70
N ILE A 698 -19.21 10.67 -9.01
CA ILE A 698 -19.45 10.89 -7.57
C ILE A 698 -18.20 10.55 -6.76
N ILE A 699 -17.60 9.39 -6.99
CA ILE A 699 -16.42 8.94 -6.26
C ILE A 699 -15.27 9.94 -6.45
N LEU A 700 -14.98 10.34 -7.69
CA LEU A 700 -13.92 11.31 -7.99
C LEU A 700 -14.16 12.66 -7.32
N ASN A 701 -15.38 13.18 -7.36
CA ASN A 701 -15.71 14.47 -6.74
C ASN A 701 -15.83 14.41 -5.20
N SER A 702 -15.86 13.20 -4.64
CA SER A 702 -15.90 12.94 -3.20
C SER A 702 -14.53 12.75 -2.55
N THR A 703 -13.42 12.74 -3.30
CA THR A 703 -12.08 12.55 -2.70
C THR A 703 -11.53 13.79 -2.00
N ASP A 704 -12.25 14.92 -2.06
CA ASP A 704 -11.84 16.21 -1.50
C ASP A 704 -10.39 16.63 -1.85
N ASN A 705 -9.98 16.33 -3.10
CA ASN A 705 -8.62 16.52 -3.61
C ASN A 705 -7.49 15.80 -2.82
N THR A 706 -7.82 14.92 -1.89
CA THR A 706 -6.82 14.14 -1.13
C THR A 706 -6.24 12.99 -1.96
N GLY A 707 -6.95 12.53 -3.00
CA GLY A 707 -6.53 11.39 -3.81
C GLY A 707 -6.70 10.04 -3.11
N LEU A 708 -7.54 9.95 -2.08
CA LEU A 708 -7.99 8.73 -1.39
C LEU A 708 -9.51 8.71 -1.26
N ILE A 709 -10.06 7.54 -0.91
CA ILE A 709 -11.48 7.35 -0.62
C ILE A 709 -11.74 7.65 0.86
N HIS A 710 -12.83 8.34 1.15
CA HIS A 710 -13.28 8.70 2.49
C HIS A 710 -14.45 7.83 2.94
N GLU A 711 -14.66 7.76 4.25
CA GLU A 711 -15.80 7.03 4.82
C GLU A 711 -17.12 7.73 4.52
N SER A 712 -17.18 9.03 4.76
CA SER A 712 -18.36 9.85 4.48
C SER A 712 -17.96 11.23 3.94
N VAL A 713 -18.84 11.87 3.18
CA VAL A 713 -18.64 13.20 2.60
C VAL A 713 -19.84 14.10 2.80
N ASN A 714 -19.59 15.39 3.02
CA ASN A 714 -20.66 16.38 3.10
C ASN A 714 -21.10 16.77 1.67
N VAL A 715 -22.27 16.27 1.27
CA VAL A 715 -22.82 16.46 -0.09
C VAL A 715 -23.25 17.91 -0.41
N TYR A 716 -23.28 18.79 0.59
CA TYR A 716 -23.68 20.20 0.47
C TYR A 716 -22.52 21.19 0.65
N ASN A 717 -21.32 20.73 1.03
CA ASN A 717 -20.20 21.64 1.25
C ASN A 717 -19.54 22.03 -0.09
N GLU A 718 -19.85 23.24 -0.58
CA GLU A 718 -19.30 23.80 -1.82
C GLU A 718 -18.03 24.63 -1.53
N ASP A 719 -16.86 24.12 -1.90
CA ASP A 719 -15.63 24.93 -2.01
C ASP A 719 -15.61 25.85 -3.25
N ASN A 720 -16.65 25.79 -4.09
CA ASN A 720 -16.64 26.39 -5.43
C ASN A 720 -17.21 27.82 -5.49
N GLY A 721 -17.42 28.49 -4.35
CA GLY A 721 -17.79 29.91 -4.32
C GLY A 721 -19.20 30.24 -4.82
N ILE A 722 -20.14 29.29 -4.77
CA ILE A 722 -21.56 29.59 -4.97
C ILE A 722 -22.18 29.87 -3.59
N ASN A 723 -22.67 31.10 -3.42
CA ASN A 723 -23.38 31.53 -2.21
C ASN A 723 -24.64 30.69 -2.04
N MET A 724 -24.75 29.94 -0.94
CA MET A 724 -26.01 29.30 -0.56
C MET A 724 -27.09 30.36 -0.27
N ASN A 725 -28.30 30.12 -0.77
CA ASN A 725 -29.49 30.88 -0.39
C ASN A 725 -29.87 30.50 1.06
N PRO A 726 -30.00 31.46 2.00
CA PRO A 726 -30.25 31.20 3.43
C PRO A 726 -31.53 30.39 3.75
N GLU A 727 -32.47 30.25 2.81
CA GLU A 727 -33.72 29.53 3.03
C GLU A 727 -33.59 27.99 3.02
N TRP A 728 -32.45 27.43 2.59
CA TRP A 728 -32.21 25.97 2.59
C TRP A 728 -31.69 25.42 3.93
N LEU A 729 -31.59 26.27 4.96
CA LEU A 729 -30.97 25.94 6.23
C LEU A 729 -31.81 24.99 7.13
N ASP A 730 -33.01 24.58 6.72
CA ASP A 730 -33.99 24.04 7.67
C ASP A 730 -34.20 22.50 7.63
N ILE A 731 -33.51 21.74 6.76
CA ILE A 731 -33.67 20.27 6.73
C ILE A 731 -32.36 19.55 6.39
N SER A 732 -31.36 19.65 7.28
CA SER A 732 -30.31 18.63 7.32
C SER A 732 -30.11 18.14 8.75
N ILE A 733 -30.25 16.83 8.93
CA ILE A 733 -29.90 16.11 10.18
C ILE A 733 -28.37 16.13 10.42
N THR A 734 -27.61 16.78 9.51
CA THR A 734 -26.15 16.95 9.52
C THR A 734 -25.70 18.10 10.42
N TYR A 735 -26.26 18.23 11.63
CA TYR A 735 -25.86 19.27 12.58
C TYR A 735 -24.91 18.79 13.69
N VAL A 736 -24.23 17.64 13.54
CA VAL A 736 -23.45 17.05 14.66
C VAL A 736 -22.00 16.66 14.34
N LEU A 737 -21.47 16.90 13.15
CA LEU A 737 -20.03 16.73 12.91
C LEU A 737 -19.55 17.98 12.19
N ASP A 738 -18.62 18.69 12.83
CA ASP A 738 -17.75 19.81 12.41
C ASP A 738 -17.91 20.39 11.00
N ASN A 739 -17.38 21.59 10.74
CA ASN A 739 -17.23 22.13 9.37
C ASN A 739 -16.36 21.24 8.41
N ALA A 740 -16.11 19.98 8.76
CA ALA A 740 -15.40 18.97 8.02
C ALA A 740 -16.12 18.59 6.72
N LYS A 741 -15.35 18.52 5.64
CA LYS A 741 -15.79 18.14 4.29
C LYS A 741 -16.05 16.63 4.15
N TYR A 742 -15.38 15.83 4.98
CA TYR A 742 -15.44 14.36 4.96
C TYR A 742 -14.95 13.77 6.30
N THR A 743 -15.17 12.46 6.52
CA THR A 743 -14.57 11.70 7.63
C THR A 743 -13.56 10.66 7.13
N ARG A 744 -12.54 10.39 7.97
CA ARG A 744 -11.47 9.40 7.76
C ARG A 744 -10.68 9.57 6.45
N SER A 745 -9.56 10.29 6.53
CA SER A 745 -8.65 10.48 5.41
C SER A 745 -7.89 9.21 5.01
N TRP A 746 -7.79 8.24 5.93
CA TRP A 746 -7.07 6.99 5.73
C TRP A 746 -7.93 5.80 6.14
N PHE A 747 -8.75 5.35 5.18
CA PHE A 747 -9.61 4.19 5.34
C PHE A 747 -9.28 3.12 4.29
N ALA A 748 -8.42 2.17 4.65
CA ALA A 748 -7.84 1.24 3.70
C ALA A 748 -8.86 0.24 3.11
N TRP A 749 -9.92 -0.10 3.86
CA TRP A 749 -10.99 -0.95 3.32
C TRP A 749 -11.73 -0.25 2.16
N ALA A 750 -12.16 1.01 2.35
CA ALA A 750 -12.83 1.77 1.29
C ALA A 750 -11.94 1.94 0.05
N ASN A 751 -10.66 2.22 0.25
CA ASN A 751 -9.65 2.29 -0.81
C ASN A 751 -9.53 0.96 -1.59
N GLY A 752 -9.41 -0.15 -0.88
CA GLY A 752 -9.34 -1.50 -1.47
C GLY A 752 -10.59 -1.86 -2.27
N LEU A 753 -11.77 -1.57 -1.72
CA LEU A 753 -13.06 -1.84 -2.38
C LEU A 753 -13.22 -1.04 -3.68
N PHE A 754 -12.81 0.24 -3.69
CA PHE A 754 -12.74 1.02 -4.92
C PHE A 754 -11.78 0.40 -5.93
N GLY A 755 -10.57 0.00 -5.50
CA GLY A 755 -9.60 -0.68 -6.36
C GLY A 755 -10.16 -1.96 -6.98
N GLN A 756 -10.87 -2.78 -6.20
CA GLN A 756 -11.54 -3.99 -6.67
C GLN A 756 -12.63 -3.67 -7.71
N ALA A 757 -13.42 -2.62 -7.47
CA ALA A 757 -14.48 -2.19 -8.38
C ALA A 757 -13.91 -1.76 -9.74
N ILE A 758 -12.81 -1.01 -9.73
CA ILE A 758 -12.08 -0.62 -10.95
C ILE A 758 -11.55 -1.84 -11.71
N LEU A 759 -10.96 -2.82 -11.01
CA LEU A 759 -10.47 -4.04 -11.67
C LEU A 759 -11.60 -4.84 -12.31
N LYS A 760 -12.77 -4.91 -11.66
CA LYS A 760 -13.97 -5.52 -12.24
C LYS A 760 -14.41 -4.79 -13.50
N LEU A 761 -14.48 -3.46 -13.48
CA LEU A 761 -14.81 -2.65 -14.66
C LEU A 761 -13.78 -2.82 -15.77
N ALA A 762 -12.49 -2.88 -15.46
CA ALA A 762 -11.43 -3.13 -16.43
C ALA A 762 -11.61 -4.47 -17.17
N GLN A 763 -12.15 -5.48 -16.48
CA GLN A 763 -12.40 -6.80 -17.03
C GLN A 763 -13.72 -6.89 -17.81
N GLU A 764 -14.80 -6.34 -17.26
CA GLU A 764 -16.16 -6.57 -17.78
C GLU A 764 -16.67 -5.43 -18.65
N ARG A 765 -16.20 -4.20 -18.42
CA ARG A 765 -16.68 -2.96 -19.07
C ARG A 765 -15.53 -1.98 -19.36
N PRO A 766 -14.46 -2.41 -20.06
CA PRO A 766 -13.27 -1.59 -20.27
C PRO A 766 -13.55 -0.25 -20.96
N HIS A 767 -14.60 -0.18 -21.80
CA HIS A 767 -15.04 1.04 -22.50
C HIS A 767 -15.52 2.16 -21.58
N LEU A 768 -15.78 1.87 -20.29
CA LEU A 768 -16.16 2.88 -19.30
C LEU A 768 -14.97 3.62 -18.70
N ILE A 769 -13.77 3.02 -18.70
CA ILE A 769 -12.61 3.57 -17.98
C ILE A 769 -11.34 3.70 -18.82
N PHE A 770 -11.18 2.93 -19.91
CA PHE A 770 -10.01 2.98 -20.78
C PHE A 770 -10.20 3.88 -22.01
N LYS A 771 -9.08 4.38 -22.52
CA LYS A 771 -9.05 5.10 -23.81
C LYS A 771 -9.51 4.14 -24.92
N GLN A 772 -10.42 4.61 -25.77
CA GLN A 772 -10.89 3.87 -26.95
C GLN A 772 -9.82 3.76 -28.01
#